data_AF-E7QWT8-F1
#
_entry.id   AF-E7QWT8-F1
#
_cell.length_a   1.000
_cell.length_b   1.000
_cell.length_c   1.000
_cell.angle_alpha   90.00
_cell.angle_beta   90.00
_cell.angle_gamma   90.00
#
_symmetry.space_group_name_H-M   'P 1'
#
loop_
_entity.id
_entity.type
_entity.pdbx_description
1 polymer ?
#
loop_
_entity_poly.entity_id
_entity_poly.type
_entity_poly.pdbx_seq_one_letter_code
_entity_poly.pdbx_strand_id
1 'polypeptide(L)'
;MGGTTLVSGLLAGCSAPDAESTAKDVSAEAAVAAEWNVLRARLHDAFALGVAGEFDAGTTVAEDTFARFEQATGEWGAHEKLEGTSETHYEEFEEAVGQLKTRLREENTEEMSVELGLGNEHLREAQVQLVGERNVRALDLQLLGTRLENAAMVAAAGNLSGARTIATRALSAFEDGDLRDALESANEETYGAFEHAAKTMVRAAKNGKADVVANQSNDAVTAAVSGSYGLGTENVGGAGHIAVMQAQAFDANALASLGGPSASFAHAATLNGYRIRAADCTRLVARGETKRAAKVAEDIFADFEASDAHEALEEGDEDAYEGFESGLEALTTASESGDGTAVEEAVSKVDTNLRAGIETLGTGVQPAILQAGFFRARFADALERHKRGESDAAATVAQSLFARFEKNELDMHETLEGTSEQLYDRFEHEHLKEGLIPALKGNGSGASAHFEGAMQALLDFETKAASASVVAGAEASFMAGRAFDAAVVAKLGDAKRANAIVEATFAHFESGAGGYHEALEHADTDRYESFEAALGNVGGADDTYAKAVEFGHEAVESVSAVVTNTGGDFGGAAATIVQDSFSQFERSEVHESLESGDKNAYESFEAKLTAYADALDSGEDVDSANDAFATAALRAEFAVVGELDKAPVGEAKKESGEESKTKLKGGPNVQKGVPDAADHVIDVKAVSFDPEKLRIETGDTVAWKHVGGEAHTVTAREESLPEGASYWASGGFDSEKKAVSGWDAGKGAVQSGQSYVHTFETKGTFEYYCIPHEAAGMTGTIVVE
;
A
#
# COMPACT_ATOMS: atom_id res chain seq x y z
N MET A 1 33.88 61.13 -15.45
CA MET A 1 34.00 62.13 -14.36
C MET A 1 32.62 62.39 -13.81
N GLY A 2 32.42 62.21 -12.52
CA GLY A 2 31.13 62.40 -11.81
C GLY A 2 30.62 61.10 -11.21
N GLY A 3 30.71 60.99 -9.88
CA GLY A 3 30.29 59.81 -9.12
C GLY A 3 30.79 59.88 -7.67
N THR A 4 30.18 60.78 -6.91
CA THR A 4 30.52 61.19 -5.54
C THR A 4 29.88 60.25 -4.52
N THR A 5 30.71 59.54 -3.76
CA THR A 5 30.77 59.42 -2.27
C THR A 5 29.61 58.84 -1.44
N LEU A 6 30.04 58.10 -0.39
CA LEU A 6 29.51 57.92 1.00
C LEU A 6 29.16 56.44 1.30
N VAL A 7 29.64 55.74 2.35
CA VAL A 7 30.36 56.06 3.61
C VAL A 7 31.20 54.84 4.02
N SER A 8 32.46 55.03 4.40
CA SER A 8 33.22 54.06 5.22
C SER A 8 33.10 54.44 6.69
N GLY A 9 32.65 53.50 7.51
CA GLY A 9 32.76 53.52 8.97
C GLY A 9 33.38 52.21 9.44
N LEU A 10 34.61 52.30 9.97
CA LEU A 10 35.33 51.23 10.65
C LEU A 10 34.59 50.78 11.93
N LEU A 11 34.73 49.49 12.28
CA LEU A 11 35.18 48.94 13.58
C LEU A 11 35.21 47.40 13.42
N ALA A 12 36.33 46.79 13.01
CA ALA A 12 37.38 46.28 13.89
C ALA A 12 36.85 45.36 15.01
N GLY A 13 36.86 44.06 14.75
CA GLY A 13 36.53 43.03 15.74
C GLY A 13 36.41 41.60 15.21
N CYS A 14 37.07 41.21 14.12
CA CYS A 14 37.21 39.78 13.81
C CYS A 14 38.34 39.22 14.67
N SER A 15 37.97 38.70 15.83
CA SER A 15 38.75 37.64 16.47
C SER A 15 38.76 36.46 15.51
N ALA A 16 39.95 35.99 15.13
CA ALA A 16 40.09 34.66 14.54
C ALA A 16 39.47 33.64 15.51
N PRO A 17 38.75 32.60 15.03
CA PRO A 17 38.41 31.48 15.89
C PRO A 17 39.66 30.64 16.10
N ASP A 18 40.54 31.07 17.00
CA ASP A 18 41.49 30.18 17.66
C ASP A 18 40.74 29.45 18.79
N ALA A 19 40.23 28.26 18.47
CA ALA A 19 40.17 27.10 19.36
C ALA A 19 39.60 25.92 18.56
N GLU A 20 40.36 24.83 18.44
CA GLU A 20 39.76 23.49 18.31
C GLU A 20 38.77 23.33 19.48
N SER A 21 37.49 23.64 19.27
CA SER A 21 36.48 23.38 20.28
C SER A 21 36.38 21.87 20.43
N THR A 22 36.73 21.35 21.59
CA THR A 22 36.44 19.96 21.95
C THR A 22 34.96 19.70 21.74
N ALA A 23 34.59 18.58 21.12
CA ALA A 23 33.19 18.25 20.89
C ALA A 23 32.42 18.29 22.22
N LYS A 24 31.22 18.87 22.21
CA LYS A 24 30.34 18.88 23.38
C LYS A 24 29.90 17.44 23.61
N ASP A 25 30.14 16.92 24.82
CA ASP A 25 29.62 15.63 25.24
C ASP A 25 28.10 15.78 25.44
N VAL A 26 27.32 15.07 24.63
CA VAL A 26 25.85 15.19 24.52
C VAL A 26 25.24 13.79 24.51
N SER A 27 24.06 13.61 25.11
CA SER A 27 23.36 12.32 25.13
C SER A 27 22.05 12.42 24.35
N ALA A 28 20.92 12.67 25.01
CA ALA A 28 19.60 12.74 24.38
C ALA A 28 19.50 13.89 23.36
N GLU A 29 20.27 14.97 23.51
CA GLU A 29 20.37 16.02 22.51
C GLU A 29 20.97 15.54 21.18
N ALA A 30 21.82 14.50 21.19
CA ALA A 30 22.38 13.91 19.97
C ALA A 30 21.30 13.20 19.15
N ALA A 31 20.38 12.46 19.81
CA ALA A 31 19.24 11.83 19.15
C ALA A 31 18.30 12.87 18.53
N VAL A 32 17.93 13.92 19.27
CA VAL A 32 17.10 15.02 18.73
C VAL A 32 17.77 15.69 17.53
N ALA A 33 19.09 15.94 17.60
CA ALA A 33 19.83 16.52 16.48
C ALA A 33 19.88 15.57 15.27
N ALA A 34 19.96 14.25 15.50
CA ALA A 34 19.92 13.24 14.45
C ALA A 34 18.53 13.17 13.77
N GLU A 35 17.45 13.18 14.53
CA GLU A 35 16.07 13.26 14.00
C GLU A 35 15.84 14.55 13.18
N TRP A 36 16.38 15.71 13.59
CA TRP A 36 16.36 16.91 12.73
C TRP A 36 17.14 16.71 11.43
N ASN A 37 18.14 15.83 11.40
CA ASN A 37 18.85 15.47 10.18
C ASN A 37 17.98 14.58 9.26
N VAL A 38 17.11 13.74 9.82
CA VAL A 38 16.08 13.01 9.05
C VAL A 38 15.14 14.01 8.37
N LEU A 39 14.66 15.03 9.09
CA LEU A 39 13.83 16.09 8.49
C LEU A 39 14.56 16.84 7.37
N ARG A 40 15.84 17.17 7.56
CA ARG A 40 16.68 17.79 6.53
C ARG A 40 16.81 16.89 5.29
N ALA A 41 17.03 15.59 5.48
CA ALA A 41 17.08 14.61 4.40
C ALA A 41 15.75 14.59 3.63
N ARG A 42 14.62 14.49 4.33
CA ARG A 42 13.28 14.52 3.75
C ARG A 42 12.97 15.75 2.88
N LEU A 43 13.48 16.93 3.25
CA LEU A 43 13.37 18.12 2.38
C LEU A 43 14.17 17.96 1.08
N HIS A 44 15.34 17.32 1.15
CA HIS A 44 16.14 16.97 -0.02
C HIS A 44 15.45 15.92 -0.89
N ASP A 45 14.68 15.00 -0.33
CA ASP A 45 13.91 13.97 -1.06
C ASP A 45 12.80 14.66 -1.87
N ALA A 46 12.02 15.53 -1.23
CA ALA A 46 11.00 16.34 -1.90
C ALA A 46 11.57 17.16 -3.08
N PHE A 47 12.73 17.79 -2.87
CA PHE A 47 13.43 18.50 -3.93
C PHE A 47 13.94 17.59 -5.04
N ALA A 48 14.49 16.41 -4.69
CA ALA A 48 14.99 15.44 -5.66
C ALA A 48 13.87 14.94 -6.59
N LEU A 49 12.70 14.65 -6.02
CA LEU A 49 11.49 14.31 -6.77
C LEU A 49 11.05 15.45 -7.69
N GLY A 50 11.01 16.68 -7.19
CA GLY A 50 10.71 17.85 -8.04
C GLY A 50 11.73 18.07 -9.17
N VAL A 51 13.02 17.81 -8.94
CA VAL A 51 14.06 17.82 -10.00
C VAL A 51 13.86 16.68 -11.01
N ALA A 52 13.27 15.56 -10.58
CA ALA A 52 12.92 14.45 -11.44
C ALA A 52 11.63 14.70 -12.26
N GLY A 53 10.89 15.78 -11.99
CA GLY A 53 9.58 16.05 -12.58
C GLY A 53 8.41 15.44 -11.80
N GLU A 54 8.68 14.77 -10.69
CA GLU A 54 7.71 14.10 -9.83
C GLU A 54 7.17 15.09 -8.77
N PHE A 55 6.52 16.16 -9.23
CA PHE A 55 6.12 17.28 -8.38
C PHE A 55 5.05 16.92 -7.33
N ASP A 56 4.11 16.05 -7.68
CA ASP A 56 3.07 15.58 -6.76
C ASP A 56 3.65 14.68 -5.66
N ALA A 57 4.56 13.77 -6.03
CA ALA A 57 5.30 12.94 -5.08
C ALA A 57 6.15 13.83 -4.16
N GLY A 58 6.87 14.80 -4.72
CA GLY A 58 7.66 15.76 -3.93
C GLY A 58 6.79 16.60 -2.98
N THR A 59 5.60 17.02 -3.42
CA THR A 59 4.63 17.73 -2.58
C THR A 59 4.18 16.88 -1.40
N THR A 60 3.83 15.61 -1.67
CA THR A 60 3.41 14.64 -0.66
C THR A 60 4.50 14.42 0.39
N VAL A 61 5.75 14.19 -0.06
CA VAL A 61 6.90 14.05 0.86
C VAL A 61 7.07 15.28 1.75
N ALA A 62 6.96 16.50 1.21
CA ALA A 62 7.07 17.73 1.98
C ALA A 62 5.90 17.92 2.97
N GLU A 63 4.68 17.50 2.61
CA GLU A 63 3.51 17.51 3.49
C GLU A 63 3.63 16.53 4.65
N ASP A 64 3.99 15.29 4.35
CA ASP A 64 4.19 14.25 5.36
C ASP A 64 5.32 14.60 6.32
N THR A 65 6.39 15.20 5.81
CA THR A 65 7.52 15.64 6.65
C THR A 65 7.07 16.68 7.66
N PHE A 66 6.27 17.66 7.22
CA PHE A 66 5.72 18.66 8.13
C PHE A 66 4.71 18.05 9.10
N ALA A 67 3.82 17.17 8.63
CA ALA A 67 2.83 16.51 9.48
C ALA A 67 3.48 15.64 10.57
N ARG A 68 4.55 14.91 10.24
CA ARG A 68 5.35 14.15 11.21
C ARG A 68 6.03 15.06 12.22
N PHE A 69 6.63 16.16 11.74
CA PHE A 69 7.24 17.15 12.61
C PHE A 69 6.22 17.70 13.62
N GLU A 70 5.04 18.14 13.18
CA GLU A 70 3.97 18.63 14.06
C GLU A 70 3.49 17.60 15.09
N GLN A 71 3.60 16.31 14.78
CA GLN A 71 3.22 15.22 15.69
C GLN A 71 4.34 14.81 16.65
N ALA A 72 5.59 15.20 16.38
CA ALA A 72 6.77 14.87 17.15
C ALA A 72 6.83 15.68 18.45
N THR A 73 5.87 15.40 19.33
CA THR A 73 5.56 16.16 20.54
C THR A 73 6.32 15.66 21.79
N GLY A 74 6.30 16.43 22.88
CA GLY A 74 6.93 16.11 24.17
C GLY A 74 8.30 16.75 24.41
N GLU A 75 8.84 16.64 25.64
CA GLU A 75 10.09 17.34 26.03
C GLU A 75 11.28 17.02 25.10
N TRP A 76 11.31 15.82 24.53
CA TRP A 76 12.35 15.33 23.63
C TRP A 76 11.83 15.10 22.21
N GLY A 77 10.62 15.55 21.90
CA GLY A 77 10.06 15.57 20.56
C GLY A 77 10.79 16.61 19.70
N ALA A 78 10.94 16.32 18.40
CA ALA A 78 11.63 17.20 17.47
C ALA A 78 11.00 18.60 17.39
N HIS A 79 9.66 18.70 17.54
CA HIS A 79 8.93 19.97 17.48
C HIS A 79 9.23 20.85 18.70
N GLU A 80 8.90 20.42 19.91
CA GLU A 80 9.08 21.26 21.11
C GLU A 80 10.55 21.50 21.42
N LYS A 81 11.44 20.58 21.03
CA LYS A 81 12.88 20.86 21.10
C LYS A 81 13.30 21.97 20.17
N LEU A 82 12.70 22.09 18.98
CA LEU A 82 13.08 23.13 18.03
C LEU A 82 12.58 24.48 18.53
N GLU A 83 11.29 24.55 18.88
CA GLU A 83 10.66 25.73 19.48
C GLU A 83 11.40 26.16 20.76
N GLY A 84 11.71 25.21 21.64
CA GLY A 84 12.43 25.47 22.89
C GLY A 84 13.91 25.85 22.71
N THR A 85 14.53 25.46 21.60
CA THR A 85 15.91 25.86 21.27
C THR A 85 15.93 27.25 20.64
N SER A 86 15.01 27.53 19.70
CA SER A 86 14.86 28.84 19.06
C SER A 86 13.52 28.97 18.35
N GLU A 87 12.63 29.80 18.91
CA GLU A 87 11.36 30.20 18.30
C GLU A 87 11.56 30.76 16.87
N THR A 88 12.63 31.52 16.63
CA THR A 88 12.95 32.04 15.29
C THR A 88 13.32 30.94 14.30
N HIS A 89 14.10 29.94 14.70
CA HIS A 89 14.45 28.86 13.76
C HIS A 89 13.25 27.95 13.50
N TYR A 90 12.36 27.78 14.48
CA TYR A 90 11.09 27.10 14.30
C TYR A 90 10.19 27.81 13.27
N GLU A 91 9.90 29.11 13.47
CA GLU A 91 8.99 29.88 12.60
C GLU A 91 9.48 29.91 11.14
N GLU A 92 10.78 30.15 10.95
CA GLU A 92 11.37 30.24 9.61
C GLU A 92 11.50 28.86 8.93
N PHE A 93 11.70 27.78 9.69
CA PHE A 93 11.63 26.42 9.16
C PHE A 93 10.21 26.09 8.68
N GLU A 94 9.19 26.37 9.50
CA GLU A 94 7.79 26.18 9.13
C GLU A 94 7.43 26.97 7.86
N GLU A 95 7.85 28.24 7.77
CA GLU A 95 7.63 29.06 6.58
C GLU A 95 8.31 28.46 5.35
N ALA A 96 9.58 28.07 5.45
CA ALA A 96 10.34 27.49 4.34
C ALA A 96 9.71 26.18 3.83
N VAL A 97 9.24 25.29 4.71
CA VAL A 97 8.55 24.06 4.29
C VAL A 97 7.19 24.39 3.64
N GLY A 98 6.46 25.38 4.17
CA GLY A 98 5.25 25.92 3.55
C GLY A 98 5.47 26.43 2.12
N GLN A 99 6.55 27.18 1.92
CA GLN A 99 6.92 27.70 0.59
C GLN A 99 7.42 26.58 -0.33
N LEU A 100 8.21 25.63 0.15
CA LEU A 100 8.67 24.49 -0.64
C LEU A 100 7.50 23.71 -1.26
N LYS A 101 6.47 23.41 -0.45
CA LYS A 101 5.22 22.80 -0.92
C LYS A 101 4.52 23.63 -2.00
N THR A 102 4.55 24.95 -1.86
CA THR A 102 3.97 25.86 -2.85
C THR A 102 4.77 25.81 -4.16
N ARG A 103 6.11 25.83 -4.09
CA ARG A 103 6.98 25.77 -5.27
C ARG A 103 6.93 24.44 -6.01
N LEU A 104 6.74 23.34 -5.27
CA LEU A 104 6.50 22.02 -5.86
C LEU A 104 5.21 22.01 -6.69
N ARG A 105 4.10 22.50 -6.14
CA ARG A 105 2.82 22.63 -6.87
C ARG A 105 2.86 23.60 -8.05
N GLU A 106 3.75 24.58 -7.99
CA GLU A 106 4.00 25.54 -9.08
C GLU A 106 5.03 25.02 -10.10
N GLU A 107 5.59 23.82 -9.90
CA GLU A 107 6.65 23.21 -10.71
C GLU A 107 7.91 24.08 -10.85
N ASN A 108 8.18 24.94 -9.85
CA ASN A 108 9.22 25.96 -9.92
C ASN A 108 10.55 25.48 -9.31
N THR A 109 11.31 24.71 -10.09
CA THR A 109 12.60 24.13 -9.65
C THR A 109 13.66 25.12 -9.16
N GLU A 110 13.67 26.35 -9.68
CA GLU A 110 14.61 27.37 -9.23
C GLU A 110 14.28 27.85 -7.82
N GLU A 111 13.01 28.17 -7.55
CA GLU A 111 12.57 28.63 -6.24
C GLU A 111 12.51 27.49 -5.21
N MET A 112 12.20 26.25 -5.62
CA MET A 112 12.32 25.08 -4.74
C MET A 112 13.72 24.97 -4.09
N SER A 113 14.78 25.26 -4.85
CA SER A 113 16.15 25.23 -4.32
C SER A 113 16.40 26.30 -3.26
N VAL A 114 15.67 27.42 -3.29
CA VAL A 114 15.81 28.50 -2.31
C VAL A 114 15.14 28.07 -1.01
N GLU A 115 13.90 27.59 -1.08
CA GLU A 115 13.14 27.18 0.10
C GLU A 115 13.76 25.95 0.79
N LEU A 116 14.26 24.97 0.01
CA LEU A 116 15.08 23.89 0.53
C LEU A 116 16.29 24.41 1.32
N GLY A 117 16.99 25.41 0.77
CA GLY A 117 18.17 26.02 1.39
C GLY A 117 17.83 26.65 2.74
N LEU A 118 16.75 27.42 2.80
CA LEU A 118 16.27 28.07 4.02
C LEU A 118 15.88 27.04 5.08
N GLY A 119 15.01 26.08 4.76
CA GLY A 119 14.59 25.05 5.71
C GLY A 119 15.78 24.25 6.28
N ASN A 120 16.73 23.87 5.42
CA ASN A 120 17.95 23.19 5.84
C ASN A 120 18.85 24.08 6.73
N GLU A 121 18.99 25.36 6.42
CA GLU A 121 19.81 26.30 7.21
C GLU A 121 19.23 26.50 8.62
N HIS A 122 17.91 26.69 8.76
CA HIS A 122 17.28 26.92 10.06
C HIS A 122 17.37 25.69 10.98
N LEU A 123 17.18 24.48 10.45
CA LEU A 123 17.40 23.25 11.23
C LEU A 123 18.89 23.07 11.60
N ARG A 124 19.81 23.36 10.67
CA ARG A 124 21.25 23.27 10.94
C ARG A 124 21.67 24.23 12.06
N GLU A 125 21.24 25.48 12.03
CA GLU A 125 21.58 26.46 13.08
C GLU A 125 20.99 26.06 14.45
N ALA A 126 19.80 25.47 14.48
CA ALA A 126 19.26 24.87 15.69
C ALA A 126 20.11 23.69 16.20
N GLN A 127 20.57 22.80 15.31
CA GLN A 127 21.52 21.73 15.68
C GLN A 127 22.82 22.31 16.25
N VAL A 128 23.36 23.40 15.68
CA VAL A 128 24.59 24.04 16.18
C VAL A 128 24.38 24.57 17.60
N GLN A 129 23.24 25.20 17.88
CA GLN A 129 22.90 25.67 19.23
C GLN A 129 22.76 24.51 20.23
N LEU A 130 22.17 23.40 19.79
CA LEU A 130 21.88 22.24 20.64
C LEU A 130 23.14 21.41 20.96
N VAL A 131 23.87 20.98 19.94
CA VAL A 131 24.99 20.00 20.06
C VAL A 131 26.37 20.58 19.71
N GLY A 132 26.45 21.79 19.16
CA GLY A 132 27.70 22.46 18.82
C GLY A 132 28.24 22.12 17.42
N GLU A 133 28.93 23.08 16.81
CA GLU A 133 29.40 23.05 15.42
C GLU A 133 30.16 21.76 15.04
N ARG A 134 31.05 21.27 15.92
CA ARG A 134 31.84 20.06 15.63
C ARG A 134 30.96 18.81 15.49
N ASN A 135 29.93 18.68 16.31
CA ASN A 135 28.97 17.58 16.20
C ASN A 135 28.08 17.73 14.96
N VAL A 136 27.67 18.96 14.62
CA VAL A 136 26.88 19.22 13.41
C VAL A 136 27.65 18.87 12.13
N ARG A 137 28.98 19.04 12.09
CA ARG A 137 29.79 18.58 10.95
C ARG A 137 29.67 17.07 10.69
N ALA A 138 29.52 16.26 11.73
CA ALA A 138 29.31 14.82 11.58
C ALA A 138 27.95 14.54 10.91
N LEU A 139 26.88 15.22 11.36
CA LEU A 139 25.54 15.11 10.80
C LEU A 139 25.45 15.67 9.36
N ASP A 140 26.13 16.79 9.08
CA ASP A 140 26.22 17.38 7.74
C ASP A 140 26.90 16.42 6.74
N LEU A 141 27.91 15.65 7.18
CA LEU A 141 28.55 14.63 6.34
C LEU A 141 27.58 13.49 6.02
N GLN A 142 26.86 12.99 7.03
CA GLN A 142 25.84 11.96 6.85
C GLN A 142 24.72 12.42 5.91
N LEU A 143 24.25 13.67 6.04
CA LEU A 143 23.26 14.28 5.15
C LEU A 143 23.76 14.38 3.70
N LEU A 144 25.05 14.63 3.49
CA LEU A 144 25.62 14.60 2.13
C LEU A 144 25.64 13.18 1.54
N GLY A 145 25.79 12.16 2.40
CA GLY A 145 25.61 10.76 2.05
C GLY A 145 24.19 10.49 1.54
N THR A 146 23.17 10.80 2.34
CA THR A 146 21.76 10.58 1.96
C THR A 146 21.39 11.35 0.69
N ARG A 147 21.83 12.60 0.54
CA ARG A 147 21.63 13.36 -0.71
C ARG A 147 22.19 12.69 -1.97
N LEU A 148 23.23 11.85 -1.86
CA LEU A 148 23.73 11.05 -2.98
C LEU A 148 22.82 9.83 -3.22
N GLU A 149 22.20 9.26 -2.19
CA GLU A 149 21.16 8.23 -2.32
C GLU A 149 19.92 8.76 -3.04
N ASN A 150 19.51 10.01 -2.81
CA ASN A 150 18.44 10.63 -3.59
C ASN A 150 18.77 10.66 -5.09
N ALA A 151 20.06 10.77 -5.46
CA ALA A 151 20.48 10.66 -6.86
C ALA A 151 20.36 9.21 -7.38
N ALA A 152 20.60 8.20 -6.55
CA ALA A 152 20.38 6.80 -6.89
C ALA A 152 18.89 6.46 -6.99
N MET A 153 18.05 6.94 -6.05
CA MET A 153 16.59 6.84 -6.09
C MET A 153 16.03 7.37 -7.42
N VAL A 154 16.38 8.61 -7.77
CA VAL A 154 15.93 9.23 -9.02
C VAL A 154 16.51 8.54 -10.27
N ALA A 155 17.70 7.94 -10.18
CA ALA A 155 18.24 7.12 -11.25
C ALA A 155 17.51 5.78 -11.42
N ALA A 156 17.06 5.17 -10.32
CA ALA A 156 16.26 3.95 -10.31
C ALA A 156 14.89 4.19 -10.96
N ALA A 157 14.29 5.36 -10.72
CA ALA A 157 13.10 5.85 -11.44
C ALA A 157 13.39 6.28 -12.91
N GLY A 158 14.55 5.95 -13.47
CA GLY A 158 14.90 6.22 -14.87
C GLY A 158 15.39 7.64 -15.18
N ASN A 159 15.37 8.57 -14.22
CA ASN A 159 15.74 9.97 -14.46
C ASN A 159 17.22 10.27 -14.18
N LEU A 160 18.09 9.78 -15.06
CA LEU A 160 19.54 9.98 -14.98
C LEU A 160 19.99 11.46 -15.07
N SER A 161 19.17 12.33 -15.67
CA SER A 161 19.43 13.78 -15.74
C SER A 161 19.24 14.44 -14.38
N GLY A 162 18.13 14.11 -13.70
CA GLY A 162 17.85 14.53 -12.33
C GLY A 162 18.90 13.99 -11.37
N ALA A 163 19.20 12.69 -11.44
CA ALA A 163 20.26 12.05 -10.66
C ALA A 163 21.61 12.78 -10.78
N ARG A 164 22.01 13.14 -12.01
CA ARG A 164 23.25 13.92 -12.22
C ARG A 164 23.18 15.29 -11.55
N THR A 165 22.04 15.98 -11.63
CA THR A 165 21.84 17.29 -11.01
C THR A 165 21.99 17.22 -9.50
N ILE A 166 21.33 16.24 -8.87
CA ILE A 166 21.38 15.99 -7.43
C ILE A 166 22.81 15.65 -6.98
N ALA A 167 23.46 14.67 -7.64
CA ALA A 167 24.83 14.28 -7.30
C ALA A 167 25.84 15.41 -7.49
N THR A 168 25.65 16.26 -8.52
CA THR A 168 26.51 17.44 -8.72
C THR A 168 26.34 18.44 -7.58
N ARG A 169 25.11 18.69 -7.14
CA ARG A 169 24.83 19.62 -6.02
C ARG A 169 25.37 19.09 -4.69
N ALA A 170 25.28 17.79 -4.43
CA ALA A 170 25.88 17.16 -3.24
C ALA A 170 27.41 17.30 -3.26
N LEU A 171 28.04 16.98 -4.40
CA LEU A 171 29.49 17.14 -4.57
C LEU A 171 29.93 18.60 -4.40
N SER A 172 29.24 19.57 -5.00
CA SER A 172 29.57 20.98 -4.83
C SER A 172 29.40 21.44 -3.39
N ALA A 173 28.34 21.02 -2.69
CA ALA A 173 28.16 21.34 -1.27
C ALA A 173 29.29 20.77 -0.40
N PHE A 174 29.82 19.60 -0.74
CA PHE A 174 31.01 19.04 -0.08
C PHE A 174 32.27 19.83 -0.43
N GLU A 175 32.53 20.11 -1.71
CA GLU A 175 33.75 20.77 -2.18
C GLU A 175 33.87 22.25 -1.76
N ASP A 176 32.76 22.97 -1.71
CA ASP A 176 32.70 24.40 -1.40
C ASP A 176 32.61 24.70 0.11
N GLY A 177 32.38 23.69 0.94
CA GLY A 177 32.19 23.82 2.39
C GLY A 177 33.44 23.51 3.24
N ASP A 178 33.42 23.97 4.49
CA ASP A 178 34.48 23.72 5.48
C ASP A 178 34.59 22.23 5.90
N LEU A 179 33.59 21.41 5.53
CA LEU A 179 33.52 20.00 5.87
C LEU A 179 34.60 19.17 5.18
N ARG A 180 34.97 19.54 3.94
CA ARG A 180 36.00 18.85 3.16
C ARG A 180 37.34 18.82 3.91
N ASP A 181 37.83 20.00 4.29
CA ASP A 181 39.10 20.16 4.98
C ASP A 181 39.07 19.50 6.37
N ALA A 182 37.91 19.57 7.05
CA ALA A 182 37.71 18.91 8.34
C ALA A 182 37.78 17.37 8.22
N LEU A 183 37.14 16.78 7.20
CA LEU A 183 37.16 15.34 6.97
C LEU A 183 38.54 14.86 6.51
N GLU A 184 39.19 15.57 5.58
CA GLU A 184 40.56 15.25 5.14
C GLU A 184 41.54 15.26 6.32
N SER A 185 41.39 16.22 7.23
CA SER A 185 42.21 16.31 8.45
C SER A 185 41.91 15.21 9.46
N ALA A 186 40.64 14.79 9.59
CA ALA A 186 40.22 13.77 10.53
C ALA A 186 40.55 12.35 10.04
N ASN A 187 40.30 12.07 8.76
CA ASN A 187 40.51 10.77 8.12
C ASN A 187 40.61 10.90 6.59
N GLU A 188 41.85 10.92 6.08
CA GLU A 188 42.20 11.02 4.65
C GLU A 188 41.59 9.88 3.80
N GLU A 189 41.45 8.68 4.36
CA GLU A 189 40.89 7.52 3.66
C GLU A 189 39.39 7.69 3.40
N THR A 190 38.61 8.05 4.43
CA THR A 190 37.16 8.30 4.28
C THR A 190 36.89 9.52 3.41
N TYR A 191 37.73 10.57 3.49
CA TYR A 191 37.69 11.72 2.59
C TYR A 191 37.83 11.28 1.13
N GLY A 192 38.89 10.52 0.82
CA GLY A 192 39.15 10.05 -0.54
C GLY A 192 38.06 9.13 -1.08
N ALA A 193 37.51 8.26 -0.22
CA ALA A 193 36.40 7.37 -0.58
C ALA A 193 35.12 8.15 -0.94
N PHE A 194 34.71 9.09 -0.08
CA PHE A 194 33.51 9.91 -0.30
C PHE A 194 33.65 10.75 -1.57
N GLU A 195 34.77 11.46 -1.74
CA GLU A 195 35.03 12.29 -2.91
C GLU A 195 35.05 11.46 -4.21
N HIS A 196 35.67 10.27 -4.16
CA HIS A 196 35.71 9.37 -5.30
C HIS A 196 34.32 8.90 -5.73
N ALA A 197 33.52 8.44 -4.77
CA ALA A 197 32.17 7.93 -5.01
C ALA A 197 31.29 9.01 -5.64
N ALA A 198 31.21 10.20 -5.03
CA ALA A 198 30.43 11.33 -5.55
C ALA A 198 30.85 11.74 -6.98
N LYS A 199 32.15 11.83 -7.26
CA LYS A 199 32.68 12.12 -8.61
C LYS A 199 32.37 11.02 -9.62
N THR A 200 32.32 9.77 -9.18
CA THR A 200 31.96 8.64 -10.05
C THR A 200 30.48 8.63 -10.36
N MET A 201 29.60 8.93 -9.39
CA MET A 201 28.16 9.06 -9.61
C MET A 201 27.82 10.13 -10.66
N VAL A 202 28.40 11.33 -10.55
CA VAL A 202 28.18 12.42 -11.53
C VAL A 202 28.56 11.97 -12.95
N ARG A 203 29.67 11.23 -13.09
CA ARG A 203 30.11 10.68 -14.38
C ARG A 203 29.23 9.53 -14.85
N ALA A 204 28.79 8.65 -13.96
CA ALA A 204 27.94 7.51 -14.26
C ALA A 204 26.56 7.95 -14.75
N ALA A 205 25.91 8.86 -14.03
CA ALA A 205 24.63 9.45 -14.40
C ALA A 205 24.69 10.13 -15.77
N LYS A 206 25.75 10.92 -16.03
CA LYS A 206 26.00 11.52 -17.35
C LYS A 206 26.14 10.50 -18.48
N ASN A 207 26.69 9.32 -18.19
CA ASN A 207 26.96 8.27 -19.17
C ASN A 207 25.84 7.20 -19.23
N GLY A 208 24.72 7.43 -18.55
CA GLY A 208 23.57 6.51 -18.54
C GLY A 208 23.81 5.18 -17.83
N LYS A 209 24.60 5.18 -16.75
CA LYS A 209 24.93 3.97 -15.97
C LYS A 209 24.27 3.98 -14.61
N ALA A 210 22.98 3.64 -14.56
CA ALA A 210 22.20 3.66 -13.32
C ALA A 210 22.74 2.68 -12.27
N ASP A 211 23.17 1.48 -12.69
CA ASP A 211 23.82 0.47 -11.85
C ASP A 211 25.07 1.00 -11.14
N VAL A 212 25.88 1.81 -11.82
CA VAL A 212 27.07 2.43 -11.23
C VAL A 212 26.69 3.57 -10.29
N VAL A 213 25.60 4.29 -10.55
CA VAL A 213 25.09 5.31 -9.61
C VAL A 213 24.68 4.66 -8.30
N ALA A 214 23.88 3.59 -8.35
CA ALA A 214 23.43 2.86 -7.16
C ALA A 214 24.59 2.25 -6.35
N ASN A 215 25.53 1.58 -7.01
CA ASN A 215 26.68 1.02 -6.29
C ASN A 215 27.54 2.10 -5.61
N GLN A 216 27.70 3.27 -6.24
CA GLN A 216 28.51 4.34 -5.70
C GLN A 216 27.78 5.19 -4.65
N SER A 217 26.45 5.21 -4.61
CA SER A 217 25.74 5.84 -3.49
C SER A 217 25.98 5.06 -2.19
N ASN A 218 25.93 3.72 -2.24
CA ASN A 218 26.26 2.85 -1.10
C ASN A 218 27.69 3.10 -0.57
N ASP A 219 28.67 3.21 -1.48
CA ASP A 219 30.06 3.55 -1.13
C ASP A 219 30.15 4.95 -0.48
N ALA A 220 29.41 5.93 -0.99
CA ALA A 220 29.41 7.30 -0.46
C ALA A 220 28.82 7.37 0.94
N VAL A 221 27.69 6.69 1.20
CA VAL A 221 27.05 6.67 2.52
C VAL A 221 27.91 5.94 3.53
N THR A 222 28.50 4.80 3.15
CA THR A 222 29.46 4.07 3.99
C THR A 222 30.63 4.97 4.40
N ALA A 223 31.19 5.74 3.45
CA ALA A 223 32.28 6.68 3.72
C ALA A 223 31.83 7.86 4.59
N ALA A 224 30.62 8.39 4.36
CA ALA A 224 30.06 9.50 5.13
C ALA A 224 29.80 9.12 6.60
N VAL A 225 29.15 7.97 6.83
CA VAL A 225 28.91 7.42 8.17
C VAL A 225 30.24 7.15 8.86
N SER A 226 31.17 6.43 8.22
CA SER A 226 32.47 6.12 8.82
C SER A 226 33.27 7.39 9.17
N GLY A 227 33.27 8.39 8.29
CA GLY A 227 33.93 9.67 8.52
C GLY A 227 33.31 10.48 9.67
N SER A 228 32.00 10.34 9.88
CA SER A 228 31.25 11.10 10.90
C SER A 228 31.72 10.82 12.33
N TYR A 229 32.11 9.58 12.64
CA TYR A 229 32.68 9.19 13.94
C TYR A 229 34.03 9.87 14.25
N GLY A 230 34.78 10.25 13.20
CA GLY A 230 36.03 11.00 13.36
C GLY A 230 35.81 12.51 13.56
N LEU A 231 34.67 13.04 13.11
CA LEU A 231 34.34 14.46 13.18
C LEU A 231 33.65 14.83 14.51
N GLY A 232 32.65 14.04 14.91
CA GLY A 232 31.81 14.29 16.09
C GLY A 232 32.19 13.47 17.32
N THR A 233 31.25 13.36 18.27
CA THR A 233 31.28 12.36 19.34
C THR A 233 30.70 11.04 18.86
N GLU A 234 31.02 9.94 19.56
CA GLU A 234 30.44 8.62 19.30
C GLU A 234 28.91 8.62 19.38
N ASN A 235 28.32 9.33 20.35
CA ASN A 235 26.87 9.48 20.47
C ASN A 235 26.22 10.13 19.23
N VAL A 236 26.85 11.18 18.69
CA VAL A 236 26.33 11.87 17.49
C VAL A 236 26.55 11.04 16.23
N GLY A 237 27.71 10.39 16.10
CA GLY A 237 27.97 9.45 15.00
C GLY A 237 26.99 8.27 15.00
N GLY A 238 26.72 7.71 16.18
CA GLY A 238 25.80 6.60 16.42
C GLY A 238 24.34 6.94 16.16
N ALA A 239 23.79 7.96 16.84
CA ALA A 239 22.42 8.40 16.59
C ALA A 239 22.23 8.83 15.14
N GLY A 240 23.18 9.57 14.58
CA GLY A 240 23.17 9.99 13.19
C GLY A 240 23.22 8.82 12.19
N HIS A 241 23.89 7.71 12.52
CA HIS A 241 23.87 6.52 11.66
C HIS A 241 22.48 5.87 11.62
N ILE A 242 21.79 5.77 12.77
CA ILE A 242 20.40 5.29 12.78
C ILE A 242 19.48 6.23 12.00
N ALA A 243 19.67 7.56 12.14
CA ALA A 243 18.94 8.56 11.34
C ALA A 243 19.16 8.41 9.82
N VAL A 244 20.38 8.06 9.39
CA VAL A 244 20.66 7.75 7.97
C VAL A 244 19.82 6.55 7.51
N MET A 245 19.71 5.49 8.31
CA MET A 245 18.88 4.33 7.96
C MET A 245 17.39 4.69 7.88
N GLN A 246 16.92 5.57 8.77
CA GLN A 246 15.55 6.08 8.71
C GLN A 246 15.31 6.91 7.44
N ALA A 247 16.27 7.76 7.04
CA ALA A 247 16.20 8.49 5.78
C ALA A 247 16.20 7.55 4.56
N GLN A 248 17.07 6.53 4.53
CA GLN A 248 17.09 5.50 3.48
C GLN A 248 15.76 4.75 3.34
N ALA A 249 15.10 4.44 4.47
CA ALA A 249 13.78 3.83 4.47
C ALA A 249 12.71 4.76 3.88
N PHE A 250 12.80 6.06 4.14
CA PHE A 250 11.93 7.06 3.55
C PHE A 250 12.16 7.24 2.04
N ASP A 251 13.42 7.19 1.58
CA ASP A 251 13.76 7.18 0.16
C ASP A 251 13.21 5.93 -0.55
N ALA A 252 13.29 4.76 0.10
CA ALA A 252 12.68 3.54 -0.39
C ALA A 252 11.14 3.69 -0.52
N ASN A 253 10.48 4.31 0.47
CA ASN A 253 9.04 4.58 0.39
C ASN A 253 8.72 5.48 -0.80
N ALA A 254 9.47 6.57 -0.95
CA ALA A 254 9.28 7.51 -2.04
C ALA A 254 9.48 6.84 -3.40
N LEU A 255 10.50 5.99 -3.54
CA LEU A 255 10.73 5.20 -4.76
C LEU A 255 9.57 4.24 -5.03
N ALA A 256 9.11 3.49 -4.04
CA ALA A 256 7.97 2.57 -4.18
C ALA A 256 6.71 3.34 -4.60
N SER A 257 6.46 4.53 -4.03
CA SER A 257 5.32 5.39 -4.38
C SER A 257 5.41 5.99 -5.79
N LEU A 258 6.60 6.05 -6.41
CA LEU A 258 6.73 6.41 -7.83
C LEU A 258 6.32 5.28 -8.78
N GLY A 259 6.16 4.06 -8.26
CA GLY A 259 5.84 2.88 -9.05
C GLY A 259 4.40 2.91 -9.57
N GLY A 260 4.21 2.30 -10.74
CA GLY A 260 2.89 1.99 -11.26
C GLY A 260 2.42 0.59 -10.84
N PRO A 261 1.22 0.16 -11.27
CA PRO A 261 0.85 -1.25 -11.19
C PRO A 261 1.93 -2.16 -11.82
N SER A 262 2.02 -3.40 -11.33
CA SER A 262 3.00 -4.38 -11.79
C SER A 262 2.60 -5.01 -13.14
N ALA A 263 3.52 -5.73 -13.78
CA ALA A 263 3.18 -6.58 -14.93
C ALA A 263 2.13 -7.65 -14.54
N SER A 264 2.20 -8.18 -13.32
CA SER A 264 1.19 -9.10 -12.76
C SER A 264 -0.21 -8.48 -12.76
N PHE A 265 -0.33 -7.18 -12.48
CA PHE A 265 -1.62 -6.49 -12.60
C PHE A 265 -2.16 -6.49 -14.04
N ALA A 266 -1.31 -6.29 -15.06
CA ALA A 266 -1.75 -6.39 -16.46
C ALA A 266 -2.30 -7.79 -16.79
N HIS A 267 -1.68 -8.84 -16.22
CA HIS A 267 -2.19 -10.21 -16.32
C HIS A 267 -3.52 -10.37 -15.58
N ALA A 268 -3.67 -9.83 -14.37
CA ALA A 268 -4.94 -9.82 -13.64
C ALA A 268 -6.07 -9.13 -14.44
N ALA A 269 -5.79 -7.99 -15.09
CA ALA A 269 -6.74 -7.31 -15.96
C ALA A 269 -7.15 -8.18 -17.17
N THR A 270 -6.20 -8.96 -17.71
CA THR A 270 -6.46 -9.94 -18.77
C THR A 270 -7.39 -11.06 -18.29
N LEU A 271 -7.15 -11.62 -17.09
CA LEU A 271 -8.04 -12.60 -16.46
C LEU A 271 -9.45 -12.05 -16.26
N ASN A 272 -9.57 -10.77 -15.87
CA ASN A 272 -10.86 -10.11 -15.73
C ASN A 272 -11.64 -10.02 -17.07
N GLY A 273 -10.94 -9.77 -18.17
CA GLY A 273 -11.50 -9.83 -19.52
C GLY A 273 -12.09 -11.22 -19.85
N TYR A 274 -11.40 -12.30 -19.48
CA TYR A 274 -11.90 -13.66 -19.68
C TYR A 274 -13.15 -13.97 -18.86
N ARG A 275 -13.25 -13.45 -17.62
CA ARG A 275 -14.48 -13.55 -16.79
C ARG A 275 -15.68 -12.94 -17.49
N ILE A 276 -15.50 -11.74 -18.04
CA ILE A 276 -16.55 -11.02 -18.78
C ILE A 276 -16.97 -11.84 -20.01
N ARG A 277 -16.01 -12.31 -20.80
CA ARG A 277 -16.29 -13.06 -22.04
C ARG A 277 -16.94 -14.42 -21.79
N ALA A 278 -16.55 -15.14 -20.73
CA ALA A 278 -17.15 -16.43 -20.38
C ALA A 278 -18.66 -16.30 -20.06
N ALA A 279 -19.08 -15.18 -19.48
CA ALA A 279 -20.48 -14.91 -19.20
C ALA A 279 -21.39 -14.93 -20.44
N ASP A 280 -20.84 -14.61 -21.61
CA ASP A 280 -21.57 -14.51 -22.87
C ASP A 280 -22.09 -15.85 -23.36
N CYS A 281 -21.41 -16.94 -22.99
CA CYS A 281 -21.85 -18.30 -23.30
C CYS A 281 -23.28 -18.55 -22.80
N THR A 282 -23.62 -18.05 -21.61
CA THR A 282 -24.98 -18.16 -21.04
C THR A 282 -26.00 -17.42 -21.91
N ARG A 283 -25.64 -16.24 -22.44
CA ARG A 283 -26.51 -15.42 -23.30
C ARG A 283 -26.76 -16.09 -24.65
N LEU A 284 -25.71 -16.65 -25.24
CA LEU A 284 -25.75 -17.34 -26.51
C LEU A 284 -26.54 -18.65 -26.44
N VAL A 285 -26.28 -19.49 -25.42
CA VAL A 285 -26.96 -20.78 -25.22
C VAL A 285 -28.45 -20.59 -24.96
N ALA A 286 -28.84 -19.59 -24.16
CA ALA A 286 -30.25 -19.25 -23.93
C ALA A 286 -31.01 -18.89 -25.24
N ARG A 287 -30.29 -18.55 -26.31
CA ARG A 287 -30.84 -18.25 -27.63
C ARG A 287 -30.59 -19.34 -28.68
N GLY A 288 -30.07 -20.49 -28.27
CA GLY A 288 -29.77 -21.63 -29.15
C GLY A 288 -28.52 -21.46 -30.00
N GLU A 289 -27.69 -20.44 -29.72
CA GLU A 289 -26.42 -20.18 -30.42
C GLU A 289 -25.28 -21.02 -29.82
N THR A 290 -25.51 -22.33 -29.67
CA THR A 290 -24.61 -23.28 -29.00
C THR A 290 -23.21 -23.34 -29.62
N LYS A 291 -23.14 -23.34 -30.96
CA LYS A 291 -21.86 -23.33 -31.69
C LYS A 291 -21.05 -22.06 -31.45
N ARG A 292 -21.70 -20.91 -31.31
CA ARG A 292 -21.00 -19.66 -31.03
C ARG A 292 -20.54 -19.62 -29.57
N ALA A 293 -21.36 -20.12 -28.65
CA ALA A 293 -20.96 -20.23 -27.24
C ALA A 293 -19.74 -21.16 -27.05
N ALA A 294 -19.75 -22.33 -27.69
CA ALA A 294 -18.60 -23.24 -27.65
C ALA A 294 -17.35 -22.57 -28.23
N LYS A 295 -17.49 -21.88 -29.38
CA LYS A 295 -16.38 -21.13 -29.97
C LYS A 295 -15.82 -20.03 -29.06
N VAL A 296 -16.68 -19.35 -28.30
CA VAL A 296 -16.24 -18.37 -27.30
C VAL A 296 -15.37 -19.01 -26.23
N ALA A 297 -15.76 -20.16 -25.69
CA ALA A 297 -14.98 -20.88 -24.69
C ALA A 297 -13.63 -21.38 -25.26
N GLU A 298 -13.63 -21.94 -26.48
CA GLU A 298 -12.42 -22.35 -27.19
C GLU A 298 -11.45 -21.20 -27.44
N ASP A 299 -11.97 -20.03 -27.84
CA ASP A 299 -11.13 -18.87 -28.10
C ASP A 299 -10.60 -18.24 -26.81
N ILE A 300 -11.35 -18.28 -25.69
CA ILE A 300 -10.81 -17.87 -24.39
C ILE A 300 -9.60 -18.75 -24.04
N PHE A 301 -9.73 -20.07 -24.22
CA PHE A 301 -8.63 -21.00 -23.96
C PHE A 301 -7.41 -20.69 -24.84
N ALA A 302 -7.63 -20.52 -26.15
CA ALA A 302 -6.55 -20.23 -27.09
C ALA A 302 -5.87 -18.87 -26.84
N ASP A 303 -6.65 -17.85 -26.46
CA ASP A 303 -6.13 -16.53 -26.13
C ASP A 303 -5.32 -16.57 -24.82
N PHE A 304 -5.80 -17.30 -23.81
CA PHE A 304 -5.10 -17.47 -22.54
C PHE A 304 -3.75 -18.19 -22.74
N GLU A 305 -3.74 -19.31 -23.45
CA GLU A 305 -2.53 -20.07 -23.79
C GLU A 305 -1.46 -19.25 -24.52
N ALA A 306 -1.90 -18.24 -25.28
CA ALA A 306 -1.02 -17.34 -26.03
C ALA A 306 -0.62 -16.08 -25.25
N SER A 307 -1.17 -15.87 -24.06
CA SER A 307 -0.95 -14.68 -23.25
C SER A 307 0.08 -14.92 -22.14
N ASP A 308 0.80 -13.87 -21.76
CA ASP A 308 1.72 -13.90 -20.61
C ASP A 308 0.98 -14.14 -19.27
N ALA A 309 -0.35 -13.98 -19.24
CA ALA A 309 -1.18 -14.30 -18.08
C ALA A 309 -1.25 -15.81 -17.80
N HIS A 310 -0.88 -16.67 -18.75
CA HIS A 310 -0.78 -18.12 -18.54
C HIS A 310 0.31 -18.44 -17.53
N GLU A 311 1.57 -18.09 -17.86
CA GLU A 311 2.72 -18.36 -17.00
C GLU A 311 2.54 -17.67 -15.64
N ALA A 312 2.04 -16.43 -15.62
CA ALA A 312 1.77 -15.72 -14.38
C ALA A 312 0.75 -16.42 -13.48
N LEU A 313 -0.36 -16.95 -14.04
CA LEU A 313 -1.36 -17.67 -13.26
C LEU A 313 -0.86 -19.03 -12.81
N GLU A 314 -0.19 -19.79 -13.68
CA GLU A 314 0.37 -21.11 -13.35
C GLU A 314 1.41 -21.02 -12.23
N GLU A 315 2.28 -20.01 -12.27
CA GLU A 315 3.30 -19.79 -11.24
C GLU A 315 2.71 -19.21 -9.95
N GLY A 316 1.72 -18.34 -10.04
CA GLY A 316 1.10 -17.69 -8.89
C GLY A 316 0.11 -18.58 -8.13
N ASP A 317 -0.71 -19.35 -8.85
CA ASP A 317 -1.76 -20.20 -8.26
C ASP A 317 -2.09 -21.38 -9.21
N GLU A 318 -1.35 -22.49 -9.04
CA GLU A 318 -1.51 -23.72 -9.82
C GLU A 318 -2.94 -24.30 -9.71
N ASP A 319 -3.58 -24.21 -8.54
CA ASP A 319 -4.94 -24.71 -8.32
C ASP A 319 -5.97 -23.88 -9.12
N ALA A 320 -5.81 -22.54 -9.12
CA ALA A 320 -6.64 -21.66 -9.93
C ALA A 320 -6.43 -21.89 -11.44
N TYR A 321 -5.19 -22.10 -11.87
CA TYR A 321 -4.87 -22.46 -13.25
C TYR A 321 -5.59 -23.74 -13.69
N GLU A 322 -5.39 -24.86 -12.99
CA GLU A 322 -6.02 -26.15 -13.34
C GLU A 322 -7.56 -26.07 -13.24
N GLY A 323 -8.06 -25.32 -12.26
CA GLY A 323 -9.48 -25.07 -12.07
C GLY A 323 -10.09 -24.27 -13.22
N PHE A 324 -9.36 -23.28 -13.75
CA PHE A 324 -9.78 -22.47 -14.88
C PHE A 324 -9.79 -23.28 -16.18
N GLU A 325 -8.71 -24.02 -16.49
CA GLU A 325 -8.62 -24.88 -17.67
C GLU A 325 -9.77 -25.88 -17.70
N SER A 326 -9.94 -26.61 -16.60
CA SER A 326 -11.03 -27.60 -16.48
C SER A 326 -12.42 -26.95 -16.44
N GLY A 327 -12.52 -25.66 -16.09
CA GLY A 327 -13.73 -24.86 -16.24
C GLY A 327 -14.07 -24.55 -17.70
N LEU A 328 -13.07 -24.20 -18.51
CA LEU A 328 -13.24 -23.93 -19.95
C LEU A 328 -13.59 -25.20 -20.75
N GLU A 329 -13.01 -26.34 -20.41
CA GLU A 329 -13.38 -27.62 -21.01
C GLU A 329 -14.86 -27.97 -20.74
N ALA A 330 -15.29 -27.79 -19.48
CA ALA A 330 -16.68 -27.97 -19.09
C ALA A 330 -17.60 -26.97 -19.80
N LEU A 331 -17.18 -25.71 -19.93
CA LEU A 331 -17.96 -24.66 -20.58
C LEU A 331 -18.14 -24.94 -22.08
N THR A 332 -17.10 -25.43 -22.74
CA THR A 332 -17.15 -25.84 -24.15
C THR A 332 -18.15 -26.98 -24.34
N THR A 333 -18.01 -28.04 -23.55
CA THR A 333 -18.89 -29.22 -23.59
C THR A 333 -20.36 -28.85 -23.31
N ALA A 334 -20.59 -28.08 -22.25
CA ALA A 334 -21.93 -27.62 -21.88
C ALA A 334 -22.55 -26.75 -22.99
N SER A 335 -21.76 -25.84 -23.58
CA SER A 335 -22.20 -24.97 -24.67
C SER A 335 -22.60 -25.76 -25.91
N GLU A 336 -21.83 -26.78 -26.31
CA GLU A 336 -22.17 -27.66 -27.45
C GLU A 336 -23.48 -28.42 -27.22
N SER A 337 -23.69 -28.90 -25.99
CA SER A 337 -24.89 -29.63 -25.60
C SER A 337 -26.15 -28.75 -25.58
N GLY A 338 -25.97 -27.43 -25.40
CA GLY A 338 -27.06 -26.47 -25.21
C GLY A 338 -27.74 -26.57 -23.83
N ASP A 339 -27.11 -27.27 -22.87
CA ASP A 339 -27.59 -27.35 -21.50
C ASP A 339 -27.27 -26.05 -20.75
N GLY A 340 -28.29 -25.20 -20.61
CA GLY A 340 -28.14 -23.91 -19.95
C GLY A 340 -27.71 -24.00 -18.48
N THR A 341 -28.12 -25.04 -17.75
CA THR A 341 -27.74 -25.22 -16.35
C THR A 341 -26.27 -25.64 -16.24
N ALA A 342 -25.84 -26.57 -17.08
CA ALA A 342 -24.42 -26.95 -17.13
C ALA A 342 -23.52 -25.78 -17.57
N VAL A 343 -24.01 -24.91 -18.45
CA VAL A 343 -23.28 -23.68 -18.84
C VAL A 343 -23.14 -22.72 -17.67
N GLU A 344 -24.21 -22.49 -16.89
CA GLU A 344 -24.14 -21.63 -15.70
C GLU A 344 -23.15 -22.17 -14.65
N GLU A 345 -23.14 -23.49 -14.42
CA GLU A 345 -22.18 -24.16 -13.54
C GLU A 345 -20.73 -24.01 -14.03
N ALA A 346 -20.50 -24.22 -15.33
CA ALA A 346 -19.17 -24.07 -15.92
C ALA A 346 -18.67 -22.62 -15.90
N VAL A 347 -19.54 -21.64 -16.20
CA VAL A 347 -19.20 -20.21 -16.07
C VAL A 347 -18.86 -19.86 -14.62
N SER A 348 -19.61 -20.40 -13.64
CA SER A 348 -19.31 -20.18 -12.22
C SER A 348 -17.95 -20.77 -11.83
N LYS A 349 -17.56 -21.92 -12.39
CA LYS A 349 -16.25 -22.52 -12.17
C LYS A 349 -15.14 -21.67 -12.77
N VAL A 350 -15.30 -21.20 -14.01
CA VAL A 350 -14.35 -20.27 -14.66
C VAL A 350 -14.18 -19.00 -13.81
N ASP A 351 -15.28 -18.36 -13.42
CA ASP A 351 -15.24 -17.12 -12.63
C ASP A 351 -14.60 -17.31 -11.26
N THR A 352 -14.84 -18.44 -10.57
CA THR A 352 -14.24 -18.70 -9.25
C THR A 352 -12.71 -18.76 -9.34
N ASN A 353 -12.18 -19.48 -10.32
CA ASN A 353 -10.73 -19.65 -10.47
C ASN A 353 -10.05 -18.39 -11.01
N LEU A 354 -10.68 -17.68 -11.94
CA LEU A 354 -10.15 -16.40 -12.41
C LEU A 354 -10.16 -15.32 -11.32
N ARG A 355 -11.12 -15.35 -10.37
CA ARG A 355 -11.07 -14.45 -9.20
C ARG A 355 -9.88 -14.77 -8.29
N ALA A 356 -9.62 -16.06 -8.01
CA ALA A 356 -8.44 -16.45 -7.24
C ALA A 356 -7.15 -15.97 -7.91
N GLY A 357 -7.04 -16.15 -9.24
CA GLY A 357 -5.91 -15.60 -10.00
C GLY A 357 -5.80 -14.07 -9.95
N ILE A 358 -6.92 -13.34 -9.92
CA ILE A 358 -6.91 -11.88 -9.76
C ILE A 358 -6.47 -11.47 -8.34
N GLU A 359 -6.87 -12.20 -7.31
CA GLU A 359 -6.42 -11.97 -5.92
C GLU A 359 -4.91 -12.25 -5.78
N THR A 360 -4.38 -13.25 -6.49
CA THR A 360 -2.96 -13.57 -6.49
C THR A 360 -2.12 -12.55 -7.25
N LEU A 361 -2.61 -12.06 -8.40
CA LEU A 361 -1.82 -11.23 -9.32
C LEU A 361 -2.00 -9.72 -9.12
N GLY A 362 -3.07 -9.29 -8.46
CA GLY A 362 -3.33 -7.89 -8.14
C GLY A 362 -3.07 -7.61 -6.65
N THR A 363 -2.59 -6.41 -6.34
CA THR A 363 -2.28 -5.99 -4.96
C THR A 363 -3.16 -4.82 -4.50
N GLY A 364 -3.34 -4.70 -3.19
CA GLY A 364 -4.12 -3.61 -2.58
C GLY A 364 -5.51 -3.45 -3.20
N VAL A 365 -5.82 -2.25 -3.71
CA VAL A 365 -7.13 -1.92 -4.30
C VAL A 365 -7.38 -2.54 -5.68
N GLN A 366 -6.34 -3.09 -6.34
CA GLN A 366 -6.42 -3.50 -7.74
C GLN A 366 -7.49 -4.56 -8.04
N PRO A 367 -7.65 -5.64 -7.23
CA PRO A 367 -8.72 -6.62 -7.43
C PRO A 367 -10.12 -5.99 -7.36
N ALA A 368 -10.35 -5.07 -6.42
CA ALA A 368 -11.61 -4.35 -6.26
C ALA A 368 -11.91 -3.46 -7.48
N ILE A 369 -10.90 -2.80 -8.05
CA ILE A 369 -11.03 -2.01 -9.28
C ILE A 369 -11.41 -2.89 -10.48
N LEU A 370 -10.74 -4.04 -10.65
CA LEU A 370 -11.09 -4.99 -11.71
C LEU A 370 -12.51 -5.56 -11.54
N GLN A 371 -12.93 -5.82 -10.30
CA GLN A 371 -14.30 -6.23 -9.99
C GLN A 371 -15.33 -5.17 -10.36
N ALA A 372 -15.05 -3.89 -10.12
CA ALA A 372 -15.93 -2.79 -10.56
C ALA A 372 -16.07 -2.77 -12.09
N GLY A 373 -14.99 -2.94 -12.84
CA GLY A 373 -15.00 -3.12 -14.30
C GLY A 373 -15.85 -4.31 -14.76
N PHE A 374 -15.73 -5.45 -14.09
CA PHE A 374 -16.59 -6.63 -14.34
C PHE A 374 -18.06 -6.32 -14.09
N PHE A 375 -18.40 -5.67 -12.97
CA PHE A 375 -19.77 -5.27 -12.64
C PHE A 375 -20.37 -4.36 -13.71
N ARG A 376 -19.61 -3.36 -14.17
CA ARG A 376 -20.02 -2.44 -15.25
C ARG A 376 -20.32 -3.19 -16.55
N ALA A 377 -19.49 -4.15 -16.94
CA ALA A 377 -19.75 -4.99 -18.11
C ALA A 377 -21.00 -5.85 -17.92
N ARG A 378 -21.19 -6.49 -16.77
CA ARG A 378 -22.36 -7.34 -16.51
C ARG A 378 -23.66 -6.55 -16.36
N PHE A 379 -23.63 -5.31 -15.87
CA PHE A 379 -24.80 -4.43 -15.89
C PHE A 379 -25.18 -4.02 -17.32
N ALA A 380 -24.19 -3.86 -18.21
CA ALA A 380 -24.45 -3.63 -19.63
C ALA A 380 -25.21 -4.81 -20.26
N ASP A 381 -24.82 -6.06 -19.94
CA ASP A 381 -25.55 -7.26 -20.36
C ASP A 381 -27.01 -7.22 -19.93
N ALA A 382 -27.25 -6.88 -18.66
CA ALA A 382 -28.58 -6.80 -18.09
C ALA A 382 -29.44 -5.77 -18.84
N LEU A 383 -28.87 -4.60 -19.14
CA LEU A 383 -29.58 -3.56 -19.88
C LEU A 383 -29.91 -4.01 -21.32
N GLU A 384 -28.99 -4.69 -22.01
CA GLU A 384 -29.24 -5.19 -23.37
C GLU A 384 -30.29 -6.29 -23.39
N ARG A 385 -30.28 -7.19 -22.40
CA ARG A 385 -31.36 -8.18 -22.19
C ARG A 385 -32.70 -7.50 -21.96
N HIS A 386 -32.76 -6.50 -21.09
CA HIS A 386 -33.99 -5.77 -20.81
C HIS A 386 -34.55 -5.06 -22.06
N LYS A 387 -33.71 -4.40 -22.86
CA LYS A 387 -34.11 -3.76 -24.13
C LYS A 387 -34.72 -4.74 -25.15
N ARG A 388 -34.38 -6.02 -25.04
CA ARG A 388 -34.91 -7.12 -25.86
C ARG A 388 -36.18 -7.77 -25.27
N GLY A 389 -36.69 -7.24 -24.16
CA GLY A 389 -37.86 -7.76 -23.45
C GLY A 389 -37.57 -8.93 -22.52
N GLU A 390 -36.31 -9.17 -22.16
CA GLU A 390 -35.87 -10.25 -21.26
C GLU A 390 -35.77 -9.75 -19.79
N SER A 391 -36.80 -9.04 -19.31
CA SER A 391 -36.81 -8.36 -18.01
C SER A 391 -36.44 -9.24 -16.81
N ASP A 392 -36.99 -10.45 -16.72
CA ASP A 392 -36.69 -11.37 -15.60
C ASP A 392 -35.22 -11.82 -15.63
N ALA A 393 -34.70 -12.10 -16.82
CA ALA A 393 -33.32 -12.53 -17.01
C ALA A 393 -32.34 -11.38 -16.75
N ALA A 394 -32.69 -10.16 -17.14
CA ALA A 394 -31.93 -8.95 -16.84
C ALA A 394 -31.88 -8.67 -15.34
N ALA A 395 -33.03 -8.73 -14.66
CA ALA A 395 -33.12 -8.53 -13.23
C ALA A 395 -32.32 -9.61 -12.46
N THR A 396 -32.34 -10.85 -12.93
CA THR A 396 -31.54 -11.94 -12.34
C THR A 396 -30.05 -11.62 -12.37
N VAL A 397 -29.53 -11.08 -13.47
CA VAL A 397 -28.11 -10.65 -13.55
C VAL A 397 -27.81 -9.58 -12.51
N ALA A 398 -28.63 -8.52 -12.42
CA ALA A 398 -28.42 -7.45 -11.44
C ALA A 398 -28.53 -7.94 -9.99
N GLN A 399 -29.44 -8.88 -9.70
CA GLN A 399 -29.57 -9.48 -8.37
C GLN A 399 -28.37 -10.37 -8.01
N SER A 400 -27.84 -11.13 -8.96
CA SER A 400 -26.64 -11.93 -8.75
C SER A 400 -25.41 -11.06 -8.50
N LEU A 401 -25.27 -9.93 -9.21
CA LEU A 401 -24.19 -8.96 -8.95
C LEU A 401 -24.33 -8.33 -7.56
N PHE A 402 -25.54 -7.93 -7.16
CA PHE A 402 -25.77 -7.44 -5.80
C PHE A 402 -25.39 -8.49 -4.74
N ALA A 403 -25.78 -9.75 -4.92
CA ALA A 403 -25.40 -10.82 -3.99
C ALA A 403 -23.88 -11.09 -3.94
N ARG A 404 -23.13 -10.77 -5.00
CA ARG A 404 -21.67 -10.86 -5.03
C ARG A 404 -21.01 -9.68 -4.32
N PHE A 405 -21.57 -8.48 -4.51
CA PHE A 405 -21.15 -7.29 -3.78
C PHE A 405 -21.33 -7.47 -2.27
N GLU A 406 -22.47 -8.03 -1.83
CA GLU A 406 -22.72 -8.34 -0.41
C GLU A 406 -21.77 -9.41 0.18
N LYS A 407 -21.15 -10.23 -0.67
CA LYS A 407 -20.15 -11.23 -0.26
C LYS A 407 -18.73 -10.68 -0.19
N ASN A 408 -18.55 -9.40 -0.54
CA ASN A 408 -17.25 -8.75 -0.65
C ASN A 408 -16.27 -9.52 -1.58
N GLU A 409 -16.75 -10.00 -2.74
CA GLU A 409 -15.85 -10.67 -3.72
C GLU A 409 -14.81 -9.68 -4.26
N LEU A 410 -13.52 -10.07 -4.21
CA LEU A 410 -12.36 -9.23 -4.57
C LEU A 410 -12.25 -7.95 -3.74
N ASP A 411 -12.73 -7.98 -2.49
CA ASP A 411 -12.74 -6.85 -1.54
C ASP A 411 -13.47 -5.57 -2.01
N MET A 412 -14.29 -5.67 -3.07
CA MET A 412 -14.92 -4.50 -3.67
C MET A 412 -15.86 -3.75 -2.72
N HIS A 413 -16.55 -4.44 -1.81
CA HIS A 413 -17.51 -3.80 -0.89
C HIS A 413 -16.78 -2.92 0.12
N GLU A 414 -15.82 -3.50 0.84
CA GLU A 414 -15.06 -2.80 1.87
C GLU A 414 -14.19 -1.71 1.27
N THR A 415 -13.52 -1.97 0.14
CA THR A 415 -12.74 -0.95 -0.56
C THR A 415 -13.62 0.23 -1.00
N LEU A 416 -14.84 -0.02 -1.50
CA LEU A 416 -15.75 1.06 -1.94
C LEU A 416 -16.30 1.86 -0.76
N GLU A 417 -16.70 1.20 0.33
CA GLU A 417 -17.15 1.86 1.56
C GLU A 417 -16.03 2.72 2.18
N GLY A 418 -14.82 2.15 2.27
CA GLY A 418 -13.62 2.84 2.77
C GLY A 418 -13.21 4.03 1.91
N THR A 419 -13.39 3.94 0.58
CA THR A 419 -13.13 5.05 -0.35
C THR A 419 -14.14 6.19 -0.18
N SER A 420 -15.44 5.87 -0.07
CA SER A 420 -16.46 6.87 0.21
C SER A 420 -17.82 6.26 0.57
N GLU A 421 -18.30 6.54 1.79
CA GLU A 421 -19.68 6.27 2.22
C GLU A 421 -20.73 6.86 1.24
N GLN A 422 -20.46 8.04 0.65
CA GLN A 422 -21.35 8.63 -0.35
C GLN A 422 -21.36 7.88 -1.69
N LEU A 423 -20.24 7.28 -2.11
CA LEU A 423 -20.22 6.43 -3.30
C LEU A 423 -20.96 5.12 -3.04
N TYR A 424 -20.74 4.56 -1.86
CA TYR A 424 -21.42 3.37 -1.37
C TYR A 424 -22.93 3.50 -1.44
N ASP A 425 -23.48 4.55 -0.82
CA ASP A 425 -24.92 4.78 -0.81
C ASP A 425 -25.49 5.04 -2.22
N ARG A 426 -24.78 5.81 -3.05
CA ARG A 426 -25.21 6.05 -4.44
C ARG A 426 -25.24 4.76 -5.26
N PHE A 427 -24.23 3.91 -5.11
CA PHE A 427 -24.14 2.67 -5.87
C PHE A 427 -25.14 1.62 -5.36
N GLU A 428 -25.02 1.19 -4.09
CA GLU A 428 -25.78 0.07 -3.55
C GLU A 428 -27.25 0.42 -3.37
N HIS A 429 -27.53 1.48 -2.61
CA HIS A 429 -28.89 1.84 -2.22
C HIS A 429 -29.65 2.49 -3.38
N GLU A 430 -29.16 3.62 -3.90
CA GLU A 430 -29.90 4.43 -4.87
C GLU A 430 -30.01 3.77 -6.26
N HIS A 431 -28.88 3.34 -6.82
CA HIS A 431 -28.85 2.90 -8.20
C HIS A 431 -29.01 1.38 -8.38
N LEU A 432 -28.58 0.54 -7.44
CA LEU A 432 -28.67 -0.91 -7.61
C LEU A 432 -29.93 -1.53 -6.97
N LYS A 433 -30.05 -1.47 -5.65
CA LYS A 433 -31.05 -2.18 -4.84
C LYS A 433 -32.44 -1.59 -4.94
N GLU A 434 -32.56 -0.27 -4.76
CA GLU A 434 -33.84 0.44 -4.86
C GLU A 434 -34.14 0.90 -6.29
N GLY A 435 -33.10 0.94 -7.15
CA GLY A 435 -33.16 1.44 -8.51
C GLY A 435 -33.24 0.36 -9.59
N LEU A 436 -32.08 -0.09 -10.05
CA LEU A 436 -31.92 -0.91 -11.26
C LEU A 436 -32.62 -2.27 -11.14
N ILE A 437 -32.46 -3.00 -10.03
CA ILE A 437 -33.10 -4.31 -9.82
C ILE A 437 -34.63 -4.25 -9.99
N PRO A 438 -35.37 -3.39 -9.27
CA PRO A 438 -36.81 -3.29 -9.46
C PRO A 438 -37.19 -2.69 -10.83
N ALA A 439 -36.42 -1.74 -11.37
CA ALA A 439 -36.67 -1.17 -12.69
C ALA A 439 -36.58 -2.21 -13.82
N LEU A 440 -35.67 -3.18 -13.72
CA LEU A 440 -35.51 -4.26 -14.68
C LEU A 440 -36.68 -5.27 -14.63
N LYS A 441 -37.27 -5.54 -13.45
CA LYS A 441 -38.43 -6.46 -13.28
C LYS A 441 -39.76 -5.88 -13.76
N GLY A 442 -39.92 -4.56 -13.73
CA GLY A 442 -41.16 -3.89 -14.12
C GLY A 442 -41.27 -3.58 -15.62
N ASN A 443 -42.42 -3.05 -16.03
CA ASN A 443 -42.59 -2.38 -17.33
C ASN A 443 -42.03 -0.92 -17.31
N GLY A 444 -41.03 -0.65 -16.46
CA GLY A 444 -40.79 0.67 -15.88
C GLY A 444 -39.83 1.57 -16.65
N SER A 445 -40.26 2.80 -16.92
CA SER A 445 -39.38 3.94 -17.23
C SER A 445 -38.40 4.18 -16.08
N GLY A 446 -37.10 4.19 -16.33
CA GLY A 446 -36.06 4.50 -15.33
C GLY A 446 -34.87 3.55 -15.31
N ALA A 447 -34.98 2.35 -15.91
CA ALA A 447 -33.88 1.37 -15.94
C ALA A 447 -32.59 1.94 -16.54
N SER A 448 -32.68 2.72 -17.63
CA SER A 448 -31.51 3.40 -18.21
C SER A 448 -30.88 4.42 -17.25
N ALA A 449 -31.68 5.17 -16.50
CA ALA A 449 -31.17 6.20 -15.59
C ALA A 449 -30.45 5.58 -14.37
N HIS A 450 -31.03 4.53 -13.77
CA HIS A 450 -30.35 3.82 -12.69
C HIS A 450 -29.13 3.02 -13.20
N PHE A 451 -29.17 2.51 -14.43
CA PHE A 451 -27.98 1.95 -15.07
C PHE A 451 -26.87 3.01 -15.21
N GLU A 452 -27.16 4.16 -15.81
CA GLU A 452 -26.19 5.25 -15.97
C GLU A 452 -25.64 5.70 -14.61
N GLY A 453 -26.49 5.83 -13.59
CA GLY A 453 -26.07 6.16 -12.23
C GLY A 453 -25.17 5.10 -11.59
N ALA A 454 -25.47 3.81 -11.75
CA ALA A 454 -24.62 2.73 -11.25
C ALA A 454 -23.27 2.70 -11.97
N MET A 455 -23.25 2.87 -13.29
CA MET A 455 -22.02 2.95 -14.09
C MET A 455 -21.14 4.12 -13.65
N GLN A 456 -21.74 5.29 -13.45
CA GLN A 456 -21.01 6.48 -12.99
C GLN A 456 -20.50 6.33 -11.56
N ALA A 457 -21.29 5.77 -10.65
CA ALA A 457 -20.85 5.54 -9.27
C ALA A 457 -19.65 4.58 -9.21
N LEU A 458 -19.63 3.55 -10.05
CA LEU A 458 -18.51 2.63 -10.16
C LEU A 458 -17.27 3.29 -10.79
N LEU A 459 -17.44 4.10 -11.84
CA LEU A 459 -16.32 4.86 -12.41
C LEU A 459 -15.76 5.91 -11.42
N ASP A 460 -16.64 6.60 -10.70
CA ASP A 460 -16.23 7.54 -9.63
C ASP A 460 -15.48 6.80 -8.50
N PHE A 461 -15.87 5.56 -8.18
CA PHE A 461 -15.14 4.71 -7.25
C PHE A 461 -13.75 4.37 -7.78
N GLU A 462 -13.66 3.87 -9.01
CA GLU A 462 -12.38 3.47 -9.62
C GLU A 462 -11.39 4.64 -9.67
N THR A 463 -11.83 5.79 -10.16
CA THR A 463 -11.00 7.00 -10.31
C THR A 463 -10.64 7.68 -8.98
N LYS A 464 -11.37 7.38 -7.91
CA LYS A 464 -11.07 7.91 -6.57
C LYS A 464 -10.18 6.97 -5.76
N ALA A 465 -10.34 5.67 -5.95
CA ALA A 465 -9.59 4.65 -5.23
C ALA A 465 -8.23 4.34 -5.85
N ALA A 466 -8.03 4.63 -7.15
CA ALA A 466 -6.83 4.22 -7.86
C ALA A 466 -6.34 5.22 -8.92
N SER A 467 -5.08 5.06 -9.32
CA SER A 467 -4.45 5.84 -10.39
C SER A 467 -5.02 5.50 -11.78
N ALA A 468 -4.82 6.38 -12.76
CA ALA A 468 -5.27 6.16 -14.14
C ALA A 468 -4.71 4.86 -14.76
N SER A 469 -3.51 4.43 -14.37
CA SER A 469 -2.90 3.18 -14.85
C SER A 469 -3.56 1.92 -14.29
N VAL A 470 -4.06 1.97 -13.04
CA VAL A 470 -4.88 0.88 -12.49
C VAL A 470 -6.29 0.92 -13.08
N VAL A 471 -6.89 2.10 -13.22
CA VAL A 471 -8.20 2.29 -13.87
C VAL A 471 -8.19 1.77 -15.32
N ALA A 472 -7.07 1.93 -16.04
CA ALA A 472 -6.89 1.40 -17.39
C ALA A 472 -7.18 -0.10 -17.51
N GLY A 473 -6.81 -0.91 -16.51
CA GLY A 473 -7.10 -2.36 -16.50
C GLY A 473 -8.60 -2.67 -16.44
N ALA A 474 -9.35 -1.95 -15.59
CA ALA A 474 -10.80 -2.08 -15.50
C ALA A 474 -11.51 -1.57 -16.76
N GLU A 475 -11.06 -0.43 -17.31
CA GLU A 475 -11.62 0.17 -18.51
C GLU A 475 -11.37 -0.67 -19.77
N ALA A 476 -10.14 -1.16 -19.96
CA ALA A 476 -9.81 -2.02 -21.09
C ALA A 476 -10.66 -3.31 -21.09
N SER A 477 -10.76 -3.98 -19.94
CA SER A 477 -11.60 -5.19 -19.80
C SER A 477 -13.09 -4.89 -19.98
N PHE A 478 -13.60 -3.78 -19.44
CA PHE A 478 -14.97 -3.30 -19.66
C PHE A 478 -15.24 -3.05 -21.15
N MET A 479 -14.38 -2.30 -21.83
CA MET A 479 -14.53 -1.96 -23.24
C MET A 479 -14.44 -3.19 -24.15
N ALA A 480 -13.52 -4.10 -23.89
CA ALA A 480 -13.43 -5.39 -24.59
C ALA A 480 -14.74 -6.18 -24.41
N GLY A 481 -15.29 -6.23 -23.19
CA GLY A 481 -16.61 -6.78 -22.90
C GLY A 481 -17.71 -6.16 -23.77
N ARG A 482 -17.73 -4.83 -23.91
CA ARG A 482 -18.70 -4.13 -24.76
C ARG A 482 -18.54 -4.44 -26.26
N ALA A 483 -17.33 -4.70 -26.73
CA ALA A 483 -17.12 -5.17 -28.11
C ALA A 483 -17.68 -6.60 -28.31
N PHE A 484 -17.49 -7.49 -27.34
CA PHE A 484 -18.11 -8.82 -27.36
C PHE A 484 -19.65 -8.76 -27.23
N ASP A 485 -20.19 -7.83 -26.45
CA ASP A 485 -21.64 -7.54 -26.43
C ASP A 485 -22.17 -7.21 -27.82
N ALA A 486 -21.48 -6.32 -28.53
CA ALA A 486 -21.84 -5.97 -29.90
C ALA A 486 -21.84 -7.21 -30.80
N ALA A 487 -20.85 -8.10 -30.66
CA ALA A 487 -20.78 -9.35 -31.41
C ALA A 487 -21.94 -10.32 -31.06
N VAL A 488 -22.32 -10.44 -29.79
CA VAL A 488 -23.48 -11.23 -29.37
C VAL A 488 -24.77 -10.65 -29.94
N VAL A 489 -24.97 -9.33 -29.83
CA VAL A 489 -26.16 -8.64 -30.34
C VAL A 489 -26.27 -8.75 -31.86
N ALA A 490 -25.16 -8.57 -32.59
CA ALA A 490 -25.09 -8.77 -34.04
C ALA A 490 -25.43 -10.20 -34.43
N LYS A 491 -24.88 -11.19 -33.71
CA LYS A 491 -25.16 -12.61 -33.94
C LYS A 491 -26.64 -12.95 -33.75
N LEU A 492 -27.31 -12.27 -32.83
CA LEU A 492 -28.74 -12.42 -32.56
C LEU A 492 -29.63 -11.62 -33.52
N GLY A 493 -29.06 -11.01 -34.56
CA GLY A 493 -29.78 -10.41 -35.69
C GLY A 493 -30.01 -8.90 -35.60
N ASP A 494 -29.39 -8.19 -34.65
CA ASP A 494 -29.55 -6.75 -34.49
C ASP A 494 -28.23 -5.98 -34.71
N ALA A 495 -27.76 -5.97 -35.96
CA ALA A 495 -26.54 -5.27 -36.35
C ALA A 495 -26.60 -3.76 -36.08
N LYS A 496 -27.79 -3.15 -36.13
CA LYS A 496 -27.95 -1.71 -35.83
C LYS A 496 -27.68 -1.43 -34.35
N ARG A 497 -28.22 -2.27 -33.45
CA ARG A 497 -27.94 -2.15 -32.02
C ARG A 497 -26.49 -2.45 -31.69
N ALA A 498 -25.89 -3.45 -32.34
CA ALA A 498 -24.47 -3.76 -32.21
C ALA A 498 -23.59 -2.54 -32.53
N ASN A 499 -23.84 -1.85 -33.64
CA ASN A 499 -23.11 -0.62 -33.98
C ASN A 499 -23.30 0.48 -32.93
N ALA A 500 -24.53 0.64 -32.41
CA ALA A 500 -24.80 1.62 -31.35
C ALA A 500 -24.10 1.29 -30.02
N ILE A 501 -23.75 0.03 -29.76
CA ILE A 501 -22.92 -0.36 -28.61
C ILE A 501 -21.49 0.12 -28.85
N VAL A 502 -20.91 -0.17 -30.02
CA VAL A 502 -19.55 0.25 -30.39
C VAL A 502 -19.40 1.77 -30.37
N GLU A 503 -20.35 2.51 -30.97
CA GLU A 503 -20.35 3.98 -30.97
C GLU A 503 -20.38 4.55 -29.54
N ALA A 504 -21.15 3.94 -28.64
CA ALA A 504 -21.22 4.37 -27.24
C ALA A 504 -19.92 4.05 -26.48
N THR A 505 -19.29 2.90 -26.76
CA THR A 505 -18.00 2.52 -26.17
C THR A 505 -16.88 3.45 -26.66
N PHE A 506 -16.88 3.81 -27.95
CA PHE A 506 -15.95 4.78 -28.49
C PHE A 506 -16.14 6.17 -27.85
N ALA A 507 -17.38 6.64 -27.72
CA ALA A 507 -17.67 7.91 -27.08
C ALA A 507 -17.28 7.95 -25.58
N HIS A 508 -17.34 6.81 -24.89
CA HIS A 508 -16.86 6.68 -23.52
C HIS A 508 -15.33 6.83 -23.43
N PHE A 509 -14.59 6.16 -24.32
CA PHE A 509 -13.14 6.31 -24.42
C PHE A 509 -12.72 7.76 -24.68
N GLU A 510 -13.34 8.41 -25.67
CA GLU A 510 -13.12 9.82 -26.00
C GLU A 510 -13.48 10.79 -24.87
N SER A 511 -14.27 10.36 -23.88
CA SER A 511 -14.61 11.18 -22.71
C SER A 511 -13.57 11.10 -21.59
N GLY A 512 -12.46 10.40 -21.82
CA GLY A 512 -11.34 10.21 -20.90
C GLY A 512 -11.31 8.81 -20.27
N ALA A 513 -12.46 8.13 -20.14
CA ALA A 513 -12.58 6.81 -19.52
C ALA A 513 -11.78 6.69 -18.21
N GLY A 514 -12.02 7.61 -17.27
CA GLY A 514 -11.31 7.63 -15.99
C GLY A 514 -9.81 7.92 -16.08
N GLY A 515 -9.35 8.55 -17.17
CA GLY A 515 -7.94 8.85 -17.44
C GLY A 515 -7.23 7.79 -18.29
N TYR A 516 -7.91 6.70 -18.64
CA TYR A 516 -7.33 5.63 -19.47
C TYR A 516 -6.96 6.13 -20.87
N HIS A 517 -7.76 7.01 -21.47
CA HIS A 517 -7.50 7.56 -22.80
C HIS A 517 -6.16 8.30 -22.84
N GLU A 518 -5.97 9.25 -21.94
CA GLU A 518 -4.75 10.04 -21.83
C GLU A 518 -3.55 9.18 -21.42
N ALA A 519 -3.76 8.21 -20.51
CA ALA A 519 -2.70 7.29 -20.08
C ALA A 519 -2.18 6.44 -21.25
N LEU A 520 -3.07 5.92 -22.10
CA LEU A 520 -2.68 5.14 -23.28
C LEU A 520 -2.00 6.00 -24.35
N GLU A 521 -2.54 7.17 -24.66
CA GLU A 521 -1.95 8.09 -25.64
C GLU A 521 -0.53 8.50 -25.21
N HIS A 522 -0.34 8.76 -23.92
CA HIS A 522 0.95 9.11 -23.35
C HIS A 522 1.94 7.94 -23.35
N ALA A 523 1.46 6.72 -23.07
CA ALA A 523 2.28 5.53 -23.00
C ALA A 523 2.80 5.08 -24.37
N ASP A 524 1.92 4.99 -25.36
CA ASP A 524 2.27 4.55 -26.70
C ASP A 524 1.24 5.06 -27.72
N THR A 525 1.62 6.10 -28.47
CA THR A 525 0.77 6.71 -29.48
C THR A 525 0.42 5.74 -30.62
N ASP A 526 1.33 4.85 -31.03
CA ASP A 526 1.04 3.87 -32.10
C ASP A 526 0.04 2.81 -31.61
N ARG A 527 0.14 2.42 -30.33
CA ARG A 527 -0.83 1.52 -29.69
C ARG A 527 -2.18 2.19 -29.53
N TYR A 528 -2.21 3.45 -29.10
CA TYR A 528 -3.43 4.25 -29.00
C TYR A 528 -4.20 4.27 -30.33
N GLU A 529 -3.51 4.60 -31.44
CA GLU A 529 -4.12 4.62 -32.78
C GLU A 529 -4.63 3.23 -33.21
N SER A 530 -3.90 2.18 -32.88
CA SER A 530 -4.26 0.79 -33.19
C SER A 530 -5.50 0.34 -32.39
N PHE A 531 -5.57 0.70 -31.11
CA PHE A 531 -6.71 0.44 -30.23
C PHE A 531 -7.99 1.09 -30.74
N GLU A 532 -7.94 2.40 -31.08
CA GLU A 532 -9.08 3.10 -31.67
C GLU A 532 -9.54 2.47 -32.99
N ALA A 533 -8.59 2.18 -33.88
CA ALA A 533 -8.88 1.57 -35.17
C ALA A 533 -9.54 0.21 -35.02
N ALA A 534 -9.03 -0.64 -34.10
CA ALA A 534 -9.61 -1.95 -33.82
C ALA A 534 -11.04 -1.84 -33.26
N LEU A 535 -11.29 -0.93 -32.30
CA LEU A 535 -12.65 -0.69 -31.77
C LEU A 535 -13.62 -0.25 -32.87
N GLY A 536 -13.21 0.71 -33.69
CA GLY A 536 -14.02 1.21 -34.81
C GLY A 536 -14.36 0.11 -35.82
N ASN A 537 -13.45 -0.85 -36.04
CA ASN A 537 -13.64 -1.96 -36.97
C ASN A 537 -14.66 -3.01 -36.47
N VAL A 538 -15.00 -3.04 -35.18
CA VAL A 538 -16.08 -3.91 -34.66
C VAL A 538 -17.42 -3.47 -35.25
N GLY A 539 -17.64 -2.16 -35.33
CA GLY A 539 -18.88 -1.58 -35.87
C GLY A 539 -19.02 -1.81 -37.38
N GLY A 540 -20.12 -2.44 -37.80
CA GLY A 540 -20.46 -2.62 -39.21
C GLY A 540 -19.70 -3.73 -39.94
N ALA A 541 -18.91 -4.54 -39.24
CA ALA A 541 -18.25 -5.70 -39.80
C ALA A 541 -19.23 -6.83 -40.14
N ASP A 542 -18.98 -7.54 -41.25
CA ASP A 542 -19.70 -8.76 -41.61
C ASP A 542 -19.49 -9.89 -40.59
N ASP A 543 -18.28 -9.95 -39.99
CA ASP A 543 -17.95 -10.82 -38.86
C ASP A 543 -17.54 -9.98 -37.64
N THR A 544 -18.54 -9.41 -36.97
CA THR A 544 -18.36 -8.62 -35.74
C THR A 544 -17.60 -9.37 -34.65
N TYR A 545 -17.69 -10.70 -34.61
CA TYR A 545 -17.02 -11.48 -33.56
C TYR A 545 -15.52 -11.57 -33.77
N ALA A 546 -15.07 -11.86 -35.00
CA ALA A 546 -13.65 -11.84 -35.31
C ALA A 546 -13.02 -10.48 -35.00
N LYS A 547 -13.74 -9.38 -35.28
CA LYS A 547 -13.30 -8.03 -34.94
C LYS A 547 -13.30 -7.72 -33.44
N ALA A 548 -14.26 -8.26 -32.69
CA ALA A 548 -14.24 -8.17 -31.24
C ALA A 548 -13.06 -8.93 -30.62
N VAL A 549 -12.64 -10.07 -31.20
CA VAL A 549 -11.42 -10.79 -30.80
C VAL A 549 -10.17 -9.94 -31.06
N GLU A 550 -10.03 -9.38 -32.27
CA GLU A 550 -8.92 -8.48 -32.60
C GLU A 550 -8.84 -7.28 -31.63
N PHE A 551 -9.98 -6.64 -31.32
CA PHE A 551 -10.01 -5.56 -30.35
C PHE A 551 -9.70 -6.02 -28.91
N GLY A 552 -10.11 -7.24 -28.54
CA GLY A 552 -9.75 -7.82 -27.24
C GLY A 552 -8.23 -7.96 -27.07
N HIS A 553 -7.50 -8.33 -28.12
CA HIS A 553 -6.03 -8.37 -28.10
C HIS A 553 -5.44 -6.97 -27.96
N GLU A 554 -5.94 -5.97 -28.71
CA GLU A 554 -5.49 -4.58 -28.55
C GLU A 554 -5.76 -4.03 -27.14
N ALA A 555 -6.85 -4.44 -26.50
CA ALA A 555 -7.18 -4.03 -25.13
C ALA A 555 -6.28 -4.66 -24.07
N VAL A 556 -5.75 -5.87 -24.30
CA VAL A 556 -4.74 -6.47 -23.41
C VAL A 556 -3.41 -5.73 -23.57
N GLU A 557 -2.99 -5.51 -24.81
CA GLU A 557 -1.74 -4.85 -25.14
C GLU A 557 -1.69 -3.38 -24.68
N SER A 558 -2.82 -2.68 -24.71
CA SER A 558 -2.91 -1.31 -24.23
C SER A 558 -2.69 -1.19 -22.72
N VAL A 559 -3.20 -2.15 -21.93
CA VAL A 559 -2.93 -2.20 -20.48
C VAL A 559 -1.45 -2.44 -20.24
N SER A 560 -0.84 -3.41 -20.93
CA SER A 560 0.60 -3.67 -20.81
C SER A 560 1.45 -2.44 -21.16
N ALA A 561 1.07 -1.67 -22.19
CA ALA A 561 1.74 -0.42 -22.56
C ALA A 561 1.64 0.64 -21.44
N VAL A 562 0.44 0.85 -20.89
CA VAL A 562 0.20 1.81 -19.80
C VAL A 562 1.00 1.44 -18.54
N VAL A 563 0.91 0.18 -18.12
CA VAL A 563 1.62 -0.37 -16.95
C VAL A 563 3.14 -0.22 -17.12
N THR A 564 3.67 -0.59 -18.28
CA THR A 564 5.11 -0.47 -18.59
C THR A 564 5.57 0.98 -18.58
N ASN A 565 4.76 1.91 -19.12
CA ASN A 565 5.12 3.32 -19.17
C ASN A 565 5.15 3.99 -17.78
N THR A 566 4.36 3.51 -16.82
CA THR A 566 4.39 4.00 -15.44
C THR A 566 5.61 3.54 -14.63
N GLY A 567 6.62 2.96 -15.27
CA GLY A 567 7.89 2.56 -14.63
C GLY A 567 7.87 1.18 -13.97
N GLY A 568 6.70 0.52 -13.93
CA GLY A 568 6.50 -0.76 -13.27
C GLY A 568 6.51 -0.65 -11.74
N ASP A 569 6.61 -1.81 -11.09
CA ASP A 569 6.73 -1.90 -9.64
C ASP A 569 8.17 -1.58 -9.20
N PHE A 570 8.34 -0.48 -8.47
CA PHE A 570 9.63 -0.17 -7.84
C PHE A 570 9.78 -0.81 -6.45
N GLY A 571 8.80 -1.56 -5.97
CA GLY A 571 8.78 -2.25 -4.68
C GLY A 571 10.02 -3.09 -4.45
N GLY A 572 10.39 -3.98 -5.37
CA GLY A 572 11.62 -4.79 -5.26
C GLY A 572 12.92 -3.94 -5.25
N ALA A 573 12.96 -2.84 -6.01
CA ALA A 573 14.11 -1.93 -5.99
C ALA A 573 14.20 -1.15 -4.66
N ALA A 574 13.06 -0.73 -4.12
CA ALA A 574 12.94 -0.10 -2.82
C ALA A 574 13.30 -1.07 -1.68
N ALA A 575 12.81 -2.32 -1.73
CA ALA A 575 13.17 -3.37 -0.78
C ALA A 575 14.69 -3.63 -0.79
N THR A 576 15.33 -3.59 -1.96
CA THR A 576 16.79 -3.71 -2.08
C THR A 576 17.54 -2.59 -1.36
N ILE A 577 17.06 -1.33 -1.41
CA ILE A 577 17.65 -0.21 -0.66
C ILE A 577 17.63 -0.51 0.85
N VAL A 578 16.49 -0.97 1.36
CA VAL A 578 16.30 -1.32 2.77
C VAL A 578 17.17 -2.51 3.19
N GLN A 579 17.25 -3.55 2.37
CA GLN A 579 18.08 -4.74 2.62
C GLN A 579 19.59 -4.45 2.57
N ASP A 580 20.02 -3.59 1.65
CA ASP A 580 21.40 -3.11 1.57
C ASP A 580 21.77 -2.29 2.82
N SER A 581 20.88 -1.39 3.25
CA SER A 581 21.03 -0.62 4.50
C SER A 581 21.16 -1.53 5.72
N PHE A 582 20.28 -2.54 5.84
CA PHE A 582 20.37 -3.52 6.93
C PHE A 582 21.68 -4.31 6.90
N SER A 583 22.10 -4.75 5.72
CA SER A 583 23.37 -5.45 5.54
C SER A 583 24.57 -4.61 5.94
N GLN A 584 24.53 -3.29 5.70
CA GLN A 584 25.59 -2.36 6.13
C GLN A 584 25.57 -2.18 7.66
N PHE A 585 24.38 -2.00 8.25
CA PHE A 585 24.19 -1.89 9.69
C PHE A 585 24.77 -3.09 10.46
N GLU A 586 24.51 -4.32 10.01
CA GLU A 586 25.01 -5.56 10.61
C GLU A 586 26.54 -5.66 10.71
N ARG A 587 27.27 -4.81 9.98
CA ARG A 587 28.75 -4.78 9.97
C ARG A 587 29.32 -3.54 10.64
N SER A 588 28.48 -2.73 11.26
CA SER A 588 28.84 -1.39 11.74
C SER A 588 29.00 -1.32 13.25
N GLU A 589 29.72 -0.29 13.71
CA GLU A 589 29.91 -0.03 15.16
C GLU A 589 28.58 0.24 15.88
N VAL A 590 27.58 0.84 15.20
CA VAL A 590 26.30 1.17 15.83
C VAL A 590 25.43 -0.06 16.11
N HIS A 591 25.62 -1.16 15.38
CA HIS A 591 24.94 -2.43 15.70
C HIS A 591 25.32 -2.89 17.12
N GLU A 592 26.62 -2.95 17.42
CA GLU A 592 27.09 -3.36 18.74
C GLU A 592 26.63 -2.37 19.82
N SER A 593 26.64 -1.07 19.54
CA SER A 593 26.14 -0.03 20.45
C SER A 593 24.65 -0.16 20.74
N LEU A 594 23.81 -0.45 19.74
CA LEU A 594 22.38 -0.65 19.91
C LEU A 594 22.06 -1.96 20.64
N GLU A 595 22.67 -3.09 20.23
CA GLU A 595 22.43 -4.40 20.84
C GLU A 595 22.86 -4.42 22.31
N SER A 596 24.01 -3.83 22.61
CA SER A 596 24.54 -3.77 23.99
C SER A 596 23.87 -2.69 24.84
N GLY A 597 23.41 -1.60 24.22
CA GLY A 597 22.72 -0.49 24.88
C GLY A 597 21.30 -0.86 25.31
N ASP A 598 20.50 -1.42 24.39
CA ASP A 598 19.18 -1.97 24.71
C ASP A 598 18.77 -3.07 23.72
N LYS A 599 18.78 -4.32 24.21
CA LYS A 599 18.43 -5.50 23.40
C LYS A 599 16.99 -5.48 22.86
N ASN A 600 16.03 -4.90 23.59
CA ASN A 600 14.65 -4.86 23.10
C ASN A 600 14.48 -3.83 21.99
N ALA A 601 15.17 -2.69 22.09
CA ALA A 601 15.21 -1.69 21.03
C ALA A 601 15.87 -2.26 19.77
N TYR A 602 16.98 -2.99 19.91
CA TYR A 602 17.63 -3.72 18.81
C TYR A 602 16.67 -4.72 18.14
N GLU A 603 16.10 -5.66 18.91
CA GLU A 603 15.18 -6.68 18.37
C GLU A 603 13.96 -6.04 17.68
N SER A 604 13.46 -4.92 18.22
CA SER A 604 12.35 -4.19 17.60
C SER A 604 12.77 -3.50 16.30
N PHE A 605 13.94 -2.87 16.28
CA PHE A 605 14.46 -2.17 15.10
C PHE A 605 14.64 -3.16 13.93
N GLU A 606 15.31 -4.28 14.18
CA GLU A 606 15.54 -5.34 13.19
C GLU A 606 14.21 -5.92 12.65
N ALA A 607 13.27 -6.24 13.54
CA ALA A 607 11.99 -6.82 13.16
C ALA A 607 11.16 -5.86 12.28
N LYS A 608 11.12 -4.56 12.62
CA LYS A 608 10.40 -3.56 11.81
C LYS A 608 11.05 -3.33 10.46
N LEU A 609 12.38 -3.35 10.40
CA LEU A 609 13.12 -3.17 9.16
C LEU A 609 12.86 -4.33 8.19
N THR A 610 12.82 -5.57 8.70
CA THR A 610 12.47 -6.76 7.91
C THR A 610 11.02 -6.71 7.44
N ALA A 611 10.07 -6.42 8.34
CA ALA A 611 8.66 -6.28 7.97
C ALA A 611 8.45 -5.20 6.91
N TYR A 612 9.21 -4.10 6.98
CA TYR A 612 9.15 -3.05 5.97
C TYR A 612 9.74 -3.47 4.62
N ALA A 613 10.85 -4.23 4.60
CA ALA A 613 11.36 -4.79 3.36
C ALA A 613 10.38 -5.77 2.71
N ASP A 614 9.70 -6.60 3.50
CA ASP A 614 8.66 -7.54 3.01
C ASP A 614 7.42 -6.79 2.49
N ALA A 615 7.02 -5.71 3.17
CA ALA A 615 5.94 -4.82 2.73
C ALA A 615 6.28 -4.17 1.39
N LEU A 616 7.51 -3.67 1.21
CA LEU A 616 7.97 -3.10 -0.06
C LEU A 616 7.98 -4.12 -1.20
N ASP A 617 8.39 -5.37 -0.94
CA ASP A 617 8.44 -6.43 -1.97
C ASP A 617 7.04 -6.91 -2.37
N SER A 618 6.09 -6.93 -1.43
CA SER A 618 4.69 -7.31 -1.67
C SER A 618 3.82 -6.17 -2.18
N GLY A 619 4.19 -4.91 -1.88
CA GLY A 619 3.36 -3.73 -2.10
C GLY A 619 2.21 -3.57 -1.10
N GLU A 620 2.14 -4.40 -0.05
CA GLU A 620 1.07 -4.38 0.96
C GLU A 620 1.51 -3.63 2.22
N ASP A 621 0.62 -2.81 2.78
CA ASP A 621 0.81 -2.08 4.05
C ASP A 621 2.12 -1.27 4.15
N VAL A 622 2.69 -0.87 3.01
CA VAL A 622 4.00 -0.20 2.91
C VAL A 622 4.10 1.01 3.83
N ASP A 623 3.13 1.93 3.78
CA ASP A 623 3.13 3.14 4.60
C ASP A 623 3.05 2.83 6.11
N SER A 624 2.29 1.79 6.48
CA SER A 624 2.15 1.36 7.88
C SER A 624 3.45 0.74 8.40
N ALA A 625 4.08 -0.11 7.59
CA ALA A 625 5.36 -0.73 7.92
C ALA A 625 6.48 0.31 7.98
N ASN A 626 6.50 1.29 7.08
CA ASN A 626 7.40 2.44 7.09
C ASN A 626 7.23 3.26 8.39
N ASP A 627 5.99 3.57 8.79
CA ASP A 627 5.69 4.26 10.05
C ASP A 627 6.18 3.50 11.29
N ALA A 628 5.98 2.18 11.29
CA ALA A 628 6.43 1.31 12.36
C ALA A 628 7.96 1.27 12.43
N PHE A 629 8.64 1.23 11.28
CA PHE A 629 10.10 1.29 11.21
C PHE A 629 10.64 2.65 11.64
N ALA A 630 10.10 3.77 11.14
CA ALA A 630 10.51 5.12 11.55
C ALA A 630 10.37 5.31 13.08
N THR A 631 9.30 4.78 13.67
CA THR A 631 9.12 4.78 15.13
C THR A 631 10.20 3.97 15.84
N ALA A 632 10.56 2.79 15.32
CA ALA A 632 11.61 1.95 15.89
C ALA A 632 13.01 2.57 15.72
N ALA A 633 13.28 3.23 14.60
CA ALA A 633 14.51 3.96 14.33
C ALA A 633 14.69 5.12 15.32
N LEU A 634 13.68 5.97 15.50
CA LEU A 634 13.74 7.05 16.50
C LEU A 634 13.98 6.52 17.92
N ARG A 635 13.41 5.36 18.29
CA ARG A 635 13.75 4.72 19.57
C ARG A 635 15.19 4.24 19.64
N ALA A 636 15.68 3.65 18.55
CA ALA A 636 17.06 3.18 18.46
C ALA A 636 18.06 4.34 18.56
N GLU A 637 17.76 5.53 18.01
CA GLU A 637 18.60 6.73 18.20
C GLU A 637 18.79 7.07 19.69
N PHE A 638 17.71 7.07 20.47
CA PHE A 638 17.78 7.31 21.92
C PHE A 638 18.44 6.15 22.68
N ALA A 639 18.28 4.91 22.22
CA ALA A 639 18.92 3.74 22.83
C ALA A 639 20.44 3.75 22.66
N VAL A 640 20.93 4.08 21.45
CA VAL A 640 22.37 4.14 21.13
C VAL A 640 23.09 5.15 22.02
N VAL A 641 22.43 6.24 22.40
CA VAL A 641 23.00 7.28 23.28
C VAL A 641 22.71 7.04 24.77
N GLY A 642 22.13 5.89 25.13
CA GLY A 642 21.87 5.47 26.51
C GLY A 642 20.70 6.20 27.20
N GLU A 643 19.75 6.73 26.43
CA GLU A 643 18.68 7.62 26.91
C GLU A 643 17.29 7.17 26.44
N LEU A 644 17.07 5.85 26.26
CA LEU A 644 15.82 5.28 25.75
C LEU A 644 14.57 5.73 26.52
N ASP A 645 14.67 5.96 27.84
CA ASP A 645 13.58 6.46 28.68
C ASP A 645 13.07 7.87 28.27
N LYS A 646 13.85 8.60 27.48
CA LYS A 646 13.51 9.94 26.97
C LYS A 646 12.94 9.91 25.55
N ALA A 647 12.92 8.77 24.87
CA ALA A 647 12.40 8.68 23.52
C ALA A 647 10.96 9.22 23.47
N PRO A 648 10.62 10.16 22.56
CA PRO A 648 9.30 10.80 22.49
C PRO A 648 8.22 9.87 21.93
N VAL A 649 8.54 8.60 21.70
CA VAL A 649 7.66 7.57 21.17
C VAL A 649 7.67 6.36 22.12
N GLY A 650 6.49 5.77 22.35
CA GLY A 650 6.37 4.59 23.22
C GLY A 650 7.07 3.36 22.65
N GLU A 651 7.33 2.32 23.45
CA GLU A 651 7.75 1.02 22.92
C GLU A 651 6.82 0.63 21.76
N ALA A 652 7.41 0.46 20.57
CA ALA A 652 6.75 -0.29 19.52
C ALA A 652 6.39 -1.63 20.16
N LYS A 653 5.09 -1.89 20.33
CA LYS A 653 4.65 -3.18 20.84
C LYS A 653 5.31 -4.23 19.95
N LYS A 654 5.94 -5.24 20.55
CA LYS A 654 6.34 -6.46 19.83
C LYS A 654 5.14 -6.88 18.98
N GLU A 655 5.24 -6.70 17.67
CA GLU A 655 4.33 -7.29 16.71
C GLU A 655 4.58 -8.79 16.78
N SER A 656 3.80 -9.47 17.63
CA SER A 656 2.95 -10.48 17.03
C SER A 656 1.78 -9.69 16.45
N GLY A 657 1.66 -9.67 15.13
CA GLY A 657 0.82 -8.75 14.36
C GLY A 657 -0.55 -8.47 14.99
N GLU A 658 -0.94 -7.20 15.01
CA GLU A 658 -2.34 -6.78 14.92
C GLU A 658 -2.48 -5.26 14.92
N GLU A 659 -3.19 -4.79 13.90
CA GLU A 659 -3.71 -3.45 13.71
C GLU A 659 -4.31 -2.82 14.98
N SER A 660 -4.11 -1.52 15.12
CA SER A 660 -4.68 -0.73 16.21
C SER A 660 -6.17 -0.47 16.01
N LYS A 661 -7.04 -1.41 16.41
CA LYS A 661 -8.40 -1.11 16.88
C LYS A 661 -8.49 -1.28 18.40
N THR A 662 -8.37 -0.17 19.12
CA THR A 662 -8.68 0.01 20.57
C THR A 662 -8.01 -0.94 21.58
N LYS A 663 -7.34 -0.42 22.62
CA LYS A 663 -6.70 -1.21 23.70
C LYS A 663 -7.67 -2.19 24.39
N LEU A 664 -7.78 -3.41 23.87
CA LEU A 664 -8.55 -4.51 24.43
C LEU A 664 -7.98 -4.93 25.80
N LYS A 665 -8.86 -5.28 26.75
CA LYS A 665 -8.50 -5.71 28.11
C LYS A 665 -9.26 -6.97 28.49
N GLY A 666 -8.59 -7.93 29.12
CA GLY A 666 -9.25 -9.10 29.73
C GLY A 666 -10.04 -8.77 31.00
N GLY A 667 -10.93 -9.69 31.39
CA GLY A 667 -11.65 -9.63 32.66
C GLY A 667 -10.84 -10.19 33.84
N PRO A 668 -11.42 -10.23 35.04
CA PRO A 668 -10.73 -10.59 36.29
C PRO A 668 -10.15 -12.01 36.31
N ASN A 669 -10.67 -12.92 35.48
CA ASN A 669 -10.19 -14.30 35.37
C ASN A 669 -9.38 -14.54 34.08
N VAL A 670 -8.94 -13.49 33.40
CA VAL A 670 -7.97 -13.57 32.31
C VAL A 670 -6.58 -13.31 32.88
N GLN A 671 -5.66 -14.23 32.66
CA GLN A 671 -4.33 -14.21 33.27
C GLN A 671 -3.25 -14.67 32.28
N LYS A 672 -2.00 -14.32 32.57
CA LYS A 672 -0.86 -14.70 31.72
C LYS A 672 -0.53 -16.18 31.90
N GLY A 673 -0.43 -16.91 30.79
CA GLY A 673 -0.19 -18.36 30.76
C GLY A 673 -1.36 -19.18 31.27
N VAL A 674 -1.24 -20.50 31.18
CA VAL A 674 -2.19 -21.45 31.77
C VAL A 674 -1.78 -21.70 33.23
N PRO A 675 -2.65 -21.50 34.22
CA PRO A 675 -2.33 -21.82 35.60
C PRO A 675 -2.21 -23.33 35.81
N ASP A 676 -1.29 -23.74 36.68
CA ASP A 676 -1.11 -25.15 37.11
C ASP A 676 -2.37 -25.75 37.75
N ALA A 677 -3.31 -24.90 38.20
CA ALA A 677 -4.56 -25.30 38.82
C ALA A 677 -5.69 -25.59 37.80
N ALA A 678 -5.45 -25.43 36.49
CA ALA A 678 -6.42 -25.81 35.48
C ALA A 678 -6.40 -27.34 35.27
N ASP A 679 -7.56 -27.97 35.39
CA ASP A 679 -7.72 -29.41 35.17
C ASP A 679 -7.74 -29.75 33.68
N HIS A 680 -8.24 -28.82 32.84
CA HIS A 680 -8.34 -28.98 31.39
C HIS A 680 -7.94 -27.71 30.65
N VAL A 681 -7.45 -27.87 29.42
CA VAL A 681 -7.08 -26.75 28.53
C VAL A 681 -7.82 -26.88 27.20
N ILE A 682 -8.37 -25.76 26.74
CA ILE A 682 -8.92 -25.59 25.40
C ILE A 682 -8.05 -24.57 24.68
N ASP A 683 -7.48 -24.97 23.55
CA ASP A 683 -6.71 -24.08 22.70
C ASP A 683 -7.69 -23.19 21.91
N VAL A 684 -7.50 -21.87 22.03
CA VAL A 684 -8.24 -20.85 21.29
C VAL A 684 -7.39 -20.47 20.08
N LYS A 685 -7.72 -21.09 18.94
CA LYS A 685 -7.05 -20.90 17.65
C LYS A 685 -7.73 -19.76 16.87
N ALA A 686 -7.21 -19.45 15.68
CA ALA A 686 -7.61 -18.28 14.90
C ALA A 686 -9.12 -18.05 14.79
N VAL A 687 -9.91 -19.09 14.52
CA VAL A 687 -11.39 -19.01 14.46
C VAL A 687 -12.09 -20.25 15.07
N SER A 688 -11.42 -20.98 15.99
CA SER A 688 -11.99 -22.21 16.58
C SER A 688 -11.49 -22.50 18.00
N PHE A 689 -12.32 -23.20 18.78
CA PHE A 689 -11.94 -23.80 20.05
C PHE A 689 -11.54 -25.27 19.83
N ASP A 690 -10.39 -25.69 20.36
CA ASP A 690 -9.89 -27.07 20.25
C ASP A 690 -9.56 -27.66 21.63
N PRO A 691 -10.29 -28.69 22.11
CA PRO A 691 -11.45 -29.29 21.47
C PRO A 691 -12.70 -28.37 21.52
N GLU A 692 -13.53 -28.45 20.47
CA GLU A 692 -14.81 -27.72 20.40
C GLU A 692 -15.82 -28.23 21.46
N LYS A 693 -15.71 -29.51 21.83
CA LYS A 693 -16.54 -30.15 22.84
C LYS A 693 -15.70 -30.86 23.88
N LEU A 694 -15.86 -30.46 25.15
CA LEU A 694 -15.15 -31.05 26.28
C LEU A 694 -16.13 -31.63 27.31
N ARG A 695 -15.79 -32.78 27.89
CA ARG A 695 -16.53 -33.41 29.02
C ARG A 695 -15.67 -33.35 30.28
N ILE A 696 -16.23 -32.87 31.38
CA ILE A 696 -15.52 -32.63 32.65
C ILE A 696 -16.37 -33.07 33.86
N GLU A 697 -15.75 -33.18 35.04
CA GLU A 697 -16.46 -33.46 36.30
C GLU A 697 -16.90 -32.15 36.98
N THR A 698 -17.97 -32.23 37.78
CA THR A 698 -18.40 -31.09 38.62
C THR A 698 -17.28 -30.66 39.57
N GLY A 699 -16.84 -29.40 39.47
CA GLY A 699 -15.74 -28.81 40.23
C GLY A 699 -14.44 -28.61 39.44
N ASP A 700 -14.36 -29.13 38.21
CA ASP A 700 -13.19 -28.96 37.34
C ASP A 700 -13.05 -27.51 36.86
N THR A 701 -11.79 -27.07 36.70
CA THR A 701 -11.42 -25.78 36.14
C THR A 701 -10.90 -25.92 34.72
N VAL A 702 -11.51 -25.19 33.78
CA VAL A 702 -11.11 -25.16 32.37
C VAL A 702 -10.37 -23.85 32.08
N ALA A 703 -9.24 -23.96 31.37
CA ALA A 703 -8.47 -22.82 30.86
C ALA A 703 -8.60 -22.73 29.33
N TRP A 704 -9.05 -21.60 28.83
CA TRP A 704 -9.04 -21.27 27.39
C TRP A 704 -7.78 -20.50 27.08
N LYS A 705 -6.81 -21.17 26.45
CA LYS A 705 -5.48 -20.65 26.15
C LYS A 705 -5.44 -20.05 24.75
N HIS A 706 -5.08 -18.78 24.62
CA HIS A 706 -4.83 -18.20 23.30
C HIS A 706 -3.61 -18.85 22.65
N VAL A 707 -3.79 -19.40 21.44
CA VAL A 707 -2.72 -20.02 20.66
C VAL A 707 -2.56 -19.47 19.24
N GLY A 708 -3.51 -18.65 18.75
CA GLY A 708 -3.36 -17.98 17.45
C GLY A 708 -4.58 -17.14 17.02
N GLY A 709 -4.34 -16.22 16.08
CA GLY A 709 -5.30 -15.23 15.57
C GLY A 709 -5.62 -14.09 16.55
N GLU A 710 -6.67 -13.33 16.23
CA GLU A 710 -7.06 -12.12 16.97
C GLU A 710 -7.42 -12.34 18.43
N ALA A 711 -7.64 -11.24 19.15
CA ALA A 711 -8.15 -11.28 20.50
C ALA A 711 -9.53 -11.98 20.54
N HIS A 712 -9.64 -12.98 21.41
CA HIS A 712 -10.86 -13.77 21.54
C HIS A 712 -11.66 -13.40 22.77
N THR A 713 -12.92 -13.83 22.82
CA THR A 713 -13.70 -13.87 24.06
C THR A 713 -14.16 -15.31 24.32
N VAL A 714 -14.49 -15.59 25.58
CA VAL A 714 -15.19 -16.82 25.97
C VAL A 714 -16.46 -16.38 26.65
N THR A 715 -17.59 -16.53 25.97
CA THR A 715 -18.88 -15.94 26.38
C THR A 715 -19.94 -17.04 26.45
N ALA A 716 -20.49 -17.29 27.63
CA ALA A 716 -21.58 -18.26 27.78
C ALA A 716 -22.84 -17.77 27.07
N ARG A 717 -23.60 -18.67 26.45
CA ARG A 717 -24.96 -18.36 25.97
C ARG A 717 -25.91 -18.41 27.16
N GLU A 718 -26.49 -17.27 27.53
CA GLU A 718 -27.31 -17.13 28.72
C GLU A 718 -28.56 -18.02 28.65
N GLU A 719 -29.11 -18.24 27.46
CA GLU A 719 -30.29 -19.07 27.22
C GLU A 719 -30.04 -20.58 27.34
N SER A 720 -28.79 -21.04 27.23
CA SER A 720 -28.44 -22.46 27.29
C SER A 720 -27.91 -22.90 28.66
N LEU A 721 -27.78 -21.98 29.61
CA LEU A 721 -27.25 -22.28 30.94
C LEU A 721 -28.14 -23.27 31.71
N PRO A 722 -27.55 -24.30 32.38
CA PRO A 722 -28.29 -25.19 33.26
C PRO A 722 -28.98 -24.47 34.42
N GLU A 723 -30.11 -25.02 34.89
CA GLU A 723 -30.85 -24.46 36.02
C GLU A 723 -29.95 -24.35 37.27
N GLY A 724 -29.79 -23.13 37.80
CA GLY A 724 -28.97 -22.85 38.97
C GLY A 724 -27.49 -22.56 38.67
N ALA A 725 -27.06 -22.53 37.40
CA ALA A 725 -25.73 -22.06 37.03
C ALA A 725 -25.64 -20.53 37.03
N SER A 726 -24.48 -19.99 37.46
CA SER A 726 -24.17 -18.57 37.33
C SER A 726 -23.69 -18.25 35.91
N TYR A 727 -24.01 -17.06 35.41
CA TYR A 727 -23.48 -16.57 34.14
C TYR A 727 -21.96 -16.33 34.22
N TRP A 728 -21.25 -16.58 33.11
CA TRP A 728 -19.80 -16.43 33.03
C TRP A 728 -19.36 -15.92 31.65
N ALA A 729 -18.33 -15.08 31.64
CA ALA A 729 -17.68 -14.60 30.43
C ALA A 729 -16.24 -14.15 30.75
N SER A 730 -15.37 -14.13 29.73
CA SER A 730 -13.98 -13.69 29.83
C SER A 730 -13.82 -12.24 30.28
N GLY A 731 -14.86 -11.41 30.14
CA GLY A 731 -14.89 -10.06 30.69
C GLY A 731 -15.36 -9.92 32.14
N GLY A 732 -15.77 -11.01 32.80
CA GLY A 732 -16.30 -10.97 34.16
C GLY A 732 -17.66 -10.27 34.27
N PHE A 733 -18.47 -10.36 33.22
CA PHE A 733 -19.81 -9.79 33.17
C PHE A 733 -20.84 -10.75 33.77
N ASP A 734 -21.97 -10.19 34.20
CA ASP A 734 -23.07 -10.88 34.87
C ASP A 734 -24.25 -11.24 33.93
N SER A 735 -24.15 -10.92 32.63
CA SER A 735 -25.11 -11.33 31.59
C SER A 735 -24.50 -11.29 30.19
N GLU A 736 -25.09 -11.99 29.22
CA GLU A 736 -24.61 -12.08 27.83
C GLU A 736 -24.61 -10.73 27.14
N LYS A 737 -25.72 -9.99 27.29
CA LYS A 737 -25.82 -8.62 26.78
C LYS A 737 -24.68 -7.70 27.24
N LYS A 738 -24.24 -7.83 28.50
CA LYS A 738 -23.14 -7.01 29.04
C LYS A 738 -21.78 -7.49 28.57
N ALA A 739 -21.64 -8.78 28.27
CA ALA A 739 -20.45 -9.31 27.62
C ALA A 739 -20.28 -8.75 26.21
N VAL A 740 -21.36 -8.72 25.42
CA VAL A 740 -21.37 -8.10 24.08
C VAL A 740 -21.05 -6.61 24.14
N SER A 741 -21.80 -5.82 24.92
CA SER A 741 -21.50 -4.38 25.07
C SER A 741 -20.14 -4.11 25.72
N GLY A 742 -19.63 -5.06 26.51
CA GLY A 742 -18.31 -5.01 27.10
C GLY A 742 -17.21 -5.18 26.06
N TRP A 743 -17.39 -6.12 25.14
CA TRP A 743 -16.52 -6.34 23.99
C TRP A 743 -16.45 -5.09 23.10
N ASP A 744 -17.59 -4.47 22.77
CA ASP A 744 -17.64 -3.21 22.01
C ASP A 744 -16.88 -2.06 22.70
N ALA A 745 -16.75 -2.12 24.03
CA ALA A 745 -15.98 -1.17 24.84
C ALA A 745 -14.54 -1.62 25.12
N GLY A 746 -14.05 -2.63 24.39
CA GLY A 746 -12.70 -3.18 24.46
C GLY A 746 -12.42 -4.02 25.71
N LYS A 747 -13.41 -4.74 26.26
CA LYS A 747 -13.26 -5.57 27.46
C LYS A 747 -13.65 -7.03 27.22
N GLY A 748 -13.02 -7.93 27.97
CA GLY A 748 -13.23 -9.37 27.89
C GLY A 748 -12.31 -10.11 26.93
N ALA A 749 -11.28 -9.45 26.42
CA ALA A 749 -10.32 -10.06 25.52
C ALA A 749 -9.43 -11.11 26.22
N VAL A 750 -9.21 -12.23 25.54
CA VAL A 750 -8.18 -13.23 25.82
C VAL A 750 -7.20 -13.15 24.67
N GLN A 751 -6.00 -12.66 24.94
CA GLN A 751 -4.99 -12.30 23.94
C GLN A 751 -3.77 -13.23 23.99
N SER A 752 -2.84 -13.06 23.05
CA SER A 752 -1.59 -13.83 23.00
C SER A 752 -0.88 -13.88 24.36
N GLY A 753 -0.50 -15.09 24.77
CA GLY A 753 0.12 -15.36 26.05
C GLY A 753 -0.83 -15.32 27.26
N GLN A 754 -2.13 -15.14 27.07
CA GLN A 754 -3.15 -15.18 28.11
C GLN A 754 -4.00 -16.47 28.06
N SER A 755 -4.64 -16.78 29.18
CA SER A 755 -5.75 -17.71 29.24
C SER A 755 -6.89 -17.15 30.09
N TYR A 756 -8.12 -17.50 29.73
CA TYR A 756 -9.29 -17.30 30.60
C TYR A 756 -9.56 -18.57 31.40
N VAL A 757 -9.89 -18.46 32.68
CA VAL A 757 -10.21 -19.61 33.53
C VAL A 757 -11.60 -19.54 34.13
N HIS A 758 -12.29 -20.69 34.14
CA HIS A 758 -13.60 -20.85 34.77
C HIS A 758 -13.74 -22.25 35.42
N THR A 759 -14.30 -22.27 36.64
CA THR A 759 -14.60 -23.50 37.39
C THR A 759 -16.10 -23.79 37.31
N PHE A 760 -16.46 -25.01 36.92
CA PHE A 760 -17.86 -25.40 36.72
C PHE A 760 -18.43 -26.13 37.94
N GLU A 761 -19.28 -25.46 38.70
CA GLU A 761 -19.86 -26.02 39.95
C GLU A 761 -21.23 -26.71 39.75
N THR A 762 -21.84 -26.57 38.57
CA THR A 762 -23.19 -27.08 38.28
C THR A 762 -23.16 -28.11 37.16
N LYS A 763 -23.79 -29.26 37.38
CA LYS A 763 -23.96 -30.31 36.36
C LYS A 763 -24.85 -29.82 35.22
N GLY A 764 -24.45 -30.06 33.97
CA GLY A 764 -25.25 -29.73 32.78
C GLY A 764 -24.40 -29.46 31.54
N THR A 765 -25.04 -28.97 30.49
CA THR A 765 -24.38 -28.57 29.24
C THR A 765 -24.29 -27.05 29.18
N PHE A 766 -23.11 -26.52 28.90
CA PHE A 766 -22.83 -25.09 28.79
C PHE A 766 -22.33 -24.81 27.37
N GLU A 767 -23.11 -24.07 26.60
CA GLU A 767 -22.69 -23.59 25.28
C GLU A 767 -22.08 -22.21 25.40
N TYR A 768 -21.01 -21.95 24.66
CA TYR A 768 -20.30 -20.68 24.67
C TYR A 768 -19.79 -20.35 23.27
N TYR A 769 -19.41 -19.10 23.07
CA TYR A 769 -18.94 -18.60 21.80
C TYR A 769 -17.94 -17.45 21.97
N CYS A 770 -17.27 -17.11 20.87
CA CYS A 770 -16.42 -15.92 20.78
C CYS A 770 -17.22 -14.80 20.10
N ILE A 771 -17.44 -13.67 20.78
CA ILE A 771 -18.20 -12.50 20.29
C ILE A 771 -17.71 -12.00 18.92
N PRO A 772 -16.41 -11.66 18.70
CA PRO A 772 -15.96 -11.18 17.40
C PRO A 772 -16.02 -12.24 16.28
N HIS A 773 -15.94 -13.52 16.64
CA HIS A 773 -15.83 -14.62 15.67
C HIS A 773 -17.09 -15.50 15.62
N GLU A 774 -18.22 -15.03 16.12
CA GLU A 774 -19.47 -15.78 16.14
C GLU A 774 -19.98 -16.04 14.71
N ALA A 775 -19.88 -15.04 13.83
CA ALA A 775 -20.26 -15.14 12.44
C ALA A 775 -19.41 -16.17 11.66
N ALA A 776 -18.16 -16.38 12.08
CA ALA A 776 -17.27 -17.42 11.56
C ALA A 776 -17.55 -18.82 12.14
N GLY A 777 -18.54 -18.95 13.04
CA GLY A 777 -18.95 -20.22 13.64
C GLY A 777 -18.14 -20.64 14.88
N MET A 778 -17.40 -19.73 15.50
CA MET A 778 -16.53 -20.04 16.64
C MET A 778 -17.35 -20.26 17.93
N THR A 779 -17.87 -21.49 18.08
CA THR A 779 -18.68 -21.94 19.22
C THR A 779 -18.04 -23.14 19.92
N GLY A 780 -18.42 -23.39 21.17
CA GLY A 780 -17.93 -24.53 21.92
C GLY A 780 -18.94 -25.03 22.96
N THR A 781 -18.73 -26.24 23.46
CA THR A 781 -19.63 -26.90 24.44
C THR A 781 -18.84 -27.57 25.56
N ILE A 782 -19.15 -27.22 26.81
CA ILE A 782 -18.72 -27.95 28.00
C ILE A 782 -19.87 -28.80 28.52
N VAL A 783 -19.64 -30.10 28.72
CA VAL A 783 -20.58 -31.00 29.37
C VAL A 783 -20.01 -31.39 30.74
N VAL A 784 -20.69 -31.00 31.80
CA VAL A 784 -20.32 -31.26 33.20
C VAL A 784 -21.18 -32.40 33.72
N GLU A 785 -20.55 -33.48 34.19
CA GLU A 785 -21.23 -34.69 34.69
C GLU A 785 -21.17 -34.89 36.20
#